data_AF-A0AAX0QXT9-F1
#
_entry.id   AF-A0AAX0QXT9-F1
#
_cell.length_a   1.000
_cell.length_b   1.000
_cell.length_c   1.000
_cell.angle_alpha   90.00
_cell.angle_beta   90.00
_cell.angle_gamma   90.00
#
_symmetry.space_group_name_H-M   'P 1'
#
loop_
_entity.id
_entity.type
_entity.pdbx_description
1 polymer ?
#
loop_
_entity_poly.entity_id
_entity_poly.type
_entity_poly.pdbx_seq_one_letter_code
_entity_poly.pdbx_strand_id
1 'polypeptide(L)'
;MKEDVIMRYIGSKTILLNEIEKVIEKNVSGSERSFLDLFAGTNTVADHFKHKYEVATNDILYFSFVNSKAKIENNTPLKFSKLGIDPFKYLNDDNNALNYNGCFYYTNNYTPRGNAMYFSEENGKKIDFIRNTIDEWYNNNLLEEYEYYYLISSLIEAIPYISNITGTYGAFLKHWDKRALNKLEIKPLAIINNGYNNKSYNQDANILVKNIKSDITYIDTPYNNRQYASNYHLLENIARNTKPELNGKTKIFDWSFLKSKYSMKSKAFDSLEDLINNLDTTYLILSYNDEGIINITDLIELLKKYSIDGKVDVTEIPYKKYRSKITSKKSTLNEYIFFIQKKEIQPFDYQKSQEHKIITKWSPKSNMYVKSPLNYIGGKYKLLPQIIPLFPKNISTFVDLFSGGANVGINVKAKRHIFIDMNTKINEMFRFFASENPDDLVNKIQNRIQEFNLSKTNSQAYISFRNQYNTNPNPLDLYILISYSYNYQIRFNNNLKFNNPFGKNRSHFSENMKKNLVNFINTLNTLNHEFIDGYFQNIDLSFLDKQSLVYLDPPYLITTGSYNDGNRGFQNWGVQQEIEMYNLMQWLTENGIRYALSNVLSHKNVEHSLLQQFIKDNKVQVHHLNYSYHNSSYNTSREQSDEVIITNYDTSNFKLLI
;
A
#
# COMPACT_ATOMS: atom_id res chain seq x y z
N MET A 1 2.53 -7.53 8.92
CA MET A 1 1.28 -6.86 9.31
C MET A 1 0.63 -6.44 8.01
N LYS A 2 -0.60 -6.89 7.72
CA LYS A 2 -1.25 -6.74 6.40
C LYS A 2 -1.53 -5.25 6.15
N GLU A 3 -0.82 -4.65 5.20
CA GLU A 3 -1.09 -3.29 4.71
C GLU A 3 -2.12 -3.27 3.56
N ASP A 4 -2.66 -4.41 3.15
CA ASP A 4 -3.77 -4.44 2.20
C ASP A 4 -5.08 -4.65 2.96
N VAL A 5 -5.79 -3.56 3.30
CA VAL A 5 -7.24 -3.66 3.45
C VAL A 5 -7.89 -2.99 2.26
N ILE A 6 -7.81 -3.67 1.12
CA ILE A 6 -8.72 -3.49 -0.03
C ILE A 6 -10.15 -3.33 0.51
N MET A 7 -10.92 -2.41 -0.08
CA MET A 7 -12.33 -2.20 0.25
C MET A 7 -13.05 -3.54 0.49
N ARG A 8 -13.54 -3.76 1.71
CA ARG A 8 -14.21 -5.01 2.07
C ARG A 8 -15.59 -5.05 1.40
N TYR A 9 -15.63 -5.64 0.21
CA TYR A 9 -16.83 -5.78 -0.59
C TYR A 9 -17.26 -7.24 -0.69
N ILE A 10 -18.52 -7.54 -0.40
CA ILE A 10 -19.09 -8.88 -0.58
C ILE A 10 -19.03 -9.21 -2.08
N GLY A 11 -18.50 -10.39 -2.40
CA GLY A 11 -18.45 -10.86 -3.79
C GLY A 11 -17.32 -10.26 -4.63
N SER A 12 -16.36 -9.55 -4.04
CA SER A 12 -15.21 -9.01 -4.78
C SER A 12 -14.47 -10.10 -5.58
N LYS A 13 -14.16 -9.78 -6.84
CA LYS A 13 -13.61 -10.71 -7.84
C LYS A 13 -12.09 -10.68 -7.96
N THR A 14 -11.38 -10.01 -7.05
CA THR A 14 -9.90 -9.91 -7.07
C THR A 14 -9.20 -11.27 -7.19
N ILE A 15 -9.74 -12.31 -6.55
CA ILE A 15 -9.15 -13.66 -6.58
C ILE A 15 -9.46 -14.40 -7.90
N LEU A 16 -10.52 -14.01 -8.62
CA LEU A 16 -10.97 -14.68 -9.85
C LEU A 16 -10.43 -14.03 -11.13
N LEU A 17 -9.70 -12.90 -11.04
CA LEU A 17 -9.22 -12.13 -12.20
C LEU A 17 -8.46 -12.99 -13.23
N ASN A 18 -7.50 -13.80 -12.76
CA ASN A 18 -6.70 -14.66 -13.65
C ASN A 18 -7.56 -15.71 -14.36
N GLU A 19 -8.60 -16.23 -13.71
CA GLU A 19 -9.48 -17.23 -14.32
C GLU A 19 -10.44 -16.58 -15.32
N ILE A 20 -10.96 -15.39 -15.02
CA ILE A 20 -11.75 -14.59 -15.97
C ILE A 20 -10.92 -14.27 -17.22
N GLU A 21 -9.66 -13.85 -17.03
CA GLU A 21 -8.74 -13.56 -18.15
C GLU A 21 -8.46 -14.79 -19.00
N LYS A 22 -8.19 -15.95 -18.39
CA LYS A 22 -8.02 -17.22 -19.14
C LYS A 22 -9.26 -17.59 -19.95
N VAL A 23 -10.46 -17.41 -19.40
CA VAL A 23 -11.72 -17.70 -20.12
C VAL A 23 -11.88 -16.77 -21.32
N ILE A 24 -11.49 -15.50 -21.18
CA ILE A 24 -11.50 -14.56 -22.30
C ILE A 24 -10.45 -14.96 -23.34
N GLU A 25 -9.18 -15.08 -22.95
CA GLU A 25 -8.06 -15.39 -23.85
C GLU A 25 -8.23 -16.71 -24.61
N LYS A 26 -8.90 -17.70 -24.01
CA LYS A 26 -9.21 -18.98 -24.66
C LYS A 26 -10.23 -18.82 -25.80
N ASN A 27 -11.18 -17.91 -25.66
CA ASN A 27 -12.41 -17.89 -26.48
C ASN A 27 -12.53 -16.69 -27.41
N VAL A 28 -11.79 -15.61 -27.16
CA VAL A 28 -11.85 -14.39 -27.98
C VAL A 28 -10.75 -14.38 -29.04
N SER A 29 -10.99 -13.67 -30.13
CA SER A 29 -10.12 -13.67 -31.31
C SER A 29 -8.94 -12.69 -31.19
N GLY A 30 -9.00 -11.75 -30.25
CA GLY A 30 -8.05 -10.65 -30.09
C GLY A 30 -8.40 -9.41 -30.92
N SER A 31 -9.54 -9.41 -31.63
CA SER A 31 -10.04 -8.26 -32.40
C SER A 31 -10.95 -7.33 -31.59
N GLU A 32 -11.32 -7.75 -30.38
CA GLU A 32 -12.24 -7.06 -29.49
C GLU A 32 -11.61 -5.78 -28.94
N ARG A 33 -12.37 -4.67 -28.94
CA ARG A 33 -11.87 -3.35 -28.53
C ARG A 33 -12.52 -2.83 -27.26
N SER A 34 -13.72 -3.30 -26.94
CA SER A 34 -14.54 -2.77 -25.85
C SER A 34 -14.92 -3.83 -24.82
N PHE A 35 -14.82 -3.46 -23.55
CA PHE A 35 -15.14 -4.31 -22.41
C PHE A 35 -16.13 -3.60 -21.47
N LEU A 36 -17.28 -4.22 -21.22
CA LEU A 36 -18.32 -3.70 -20.34
C LEU A 36 -18.38 -4.50 -19.03
N ASP A 37 -18.01 -3.88 -17.91
CA ASP A 37 -18.24 -4.40 -16.56
C ASP A 37 -19.59 -3.88 -16.03
N LEU A 38 -20.65 -4.66 -16.20
CA LEU A 38 -22.03 -4.18 -16.04
C LEU A 38 -22.49 -4.07 -14.57
N PHE A 39 -21.78 -4.74 -13.66
CA PHE A 39 -22.01 -4.76 -12.21
C PHE A 39 -20.68 -4.55 -11.47
N ALA A 40 -20.11 -3.36 -11.63
CA ALA A 40 -18.70 -3.11 -11.36
C ALA A 40 -18.29 -3.30 -9.89
N GLY A 41 -19.17 -3.00 -8.93
CA GLY A 41 -18.95 -3.17 -7.48
C GLY A 41 -17.71 -2.46 -6.94
N THR A 42 -16.57 -3.14 -6.95
CA THR A 42 -15.26 -2.56 -6.56
C THR A 42 -14.43 -2.06 -7.73
N ASN A 43 -14.94 -2.18 -8.95
CA ASN A 43 -14.24 -1.91 -10.21
C ASN A 43 -13.01 -2.78 -10.46
N THR A 44 -12.82 -3.87 -9.71
CA THR A 44 -11.60 -4.68 -9.80
C THR A 44 -11.46 -5.38 -11.16
N VAL A 45 -12.57 -5.85 -11.76
CA VAL A 45 -12.56 -6.51 -13.08
C VAL A 45 -12.30 -5.47 -14.17
N ALA A 46 -13.05 -4.36 -14.17
CA ALA A 46 -12.78 -3.22 -15.05
C ALA A 46 -11.32 -2.72 -15.00
N ASP A 47 -10.76 -2.52 -13.80
CA ASP A 47 -9.38 -2.05 -13.60
C ASP A 47 -8.35 -3.04 -14.19
N HIS A 48 -8.59 -4.34 -14.03
CA HIS A 48 -7.76 -5.40 -14.59
C HIS A 48 -7.71 -5.33 -16.12
N PHE A 49 -8.87 -5.13 -16.77
CA PHE A 49 -8.97 -5.13 -18.24
C PHE A 49 -8.74 -3.76 -18.90
N LYS A 50 -8.63 -2.69 -18.11
CA LYS A 50 -8.43 -1.31 -18.61
C LYS A 50 -7.22 -1.16 -19.52
N HIS A 51 -6.15 -1.90 -19.28
CA HIS A 51 -4.95 -1.82 -20.10
C HIS A 51 -5.11 -2.43 -21.51
N LYS A 52 -6.13 -3.28 -21.74
CA LYS A 52 -6.38 -3.95 -23.02
C LYS A 52 -7.49 -3.30 -23.85
N TYR A 53 -8.53 -2.78 -23.20
CA TYR A 53 -9.77 -2.38 -23.88
C TYR A 53 -10.20 -0.93 -23.57
N GLU A 54 -11.08 -0.39 -24.40
CA GLU A 54 -11.98 0.70 -24.04
C GLU A 54 -13.02 0.17 -23.04
N VAL A 55 -12.97 0.64 -21.80
CA VAL A 55 -13.76 0.06 -20.71
C VAL A 55 -14.98 0.92 -20.40
N ALA A 56 -16.14 0.30 -20.40
CA ALA A 56 -17.36 0.85 -19.83
C ALA A 56 -17.70 0.12 -18.51
N THR A 57 -18.16 0.85 -17.51
CA THR A 57 -18.59 0.27 -16.22
C THR A 57 -19.95 0.76 -15.80
N ASN A 58 -20.73 -0.06 -15.12
CA ASN A 58 -21.99 0.35 -14.50
C ASN A 58 -22.15 -0.22 -13.09
N ASP A 59 -22.78 0.55 -12.21
CA ASP A 59 -23.28 0.06 -10.92
C ASP A 59 -24.47 0.90 -10.46
N ILE A 60 -25.41 0.30 -9.74
CA ILE A 60 -26.54 1.04 -9.17
C ILE A 60 -26.12 1.88 -7.93
N LEU A 61 -25.09 1.45 -7.21
CA LEU A 61 -24.55 2.16 -6.05
C LEU A 61 -23.64 3.30 -6.48
N TYR A 62 -23.90 4.49 -5.96
CA TYR A 62 -23.19 5.70 -6.34
C TYR A 62 -21.73 5.67 -5.90
N PHE A 63 -21.39 5.09 -4.74
CA PHE A 63 -19.98 5.02 -4.34
C PHE A 63 -19.14 4.16 -5.31
N SER A 64 -19.73 3.11 -5.89
CA SER A 64 -19.09 2.27 -6.91
C SER A 64 -18.84 3.07 -8.18
N PHE A 65 -19.86 3.82 -8.63
CA PHE A 65 -19.74 4.75 -9.75
C PHE A 65 -18.70 5.85 -9.52
N VAL A 66 -18.63 6.45 -8.34
CA VAL A 66 -17.60 7.45 -7.98
C VAL A 66 -16.20 6.85 -8.14
N ASN A 67 -16.00 5.62 -7.67
CA ASN A 67 -14.74 4.89 -7.85
C ASN A 67 -14.46 4.61 -9.34
N SER A 68 -15.47 4.25 -10.14
CA SER A 68 -15.35 4.07 -11.59
C SER A 68 -14.93 5.36 -12.28
N LYS A 69 -15.57 6.49 -11.96
CA LYS A 69 -15.22 7.82 -12.49
C LYS A 69 -13.76 8.16 -12.19
N ALA A 70 -13.32 7.90 -10.97
CA ALA A 70 -11.96 8.21 -10.52
C ALA A 70 -10.87 7.31 -11.12
N LYS A 71 -11.12 5.99 -11.21
CA LYS A 71 -10.09 5.00 -11.59
C LYS A 71 -10.20 4.50 -13.03
N ILE A 72 -11.41 4.34 -13.55
CA ILE A 72 -11.68 3.70 -14.85
C ILE A 72 -11.91 4.73 -15.94
N GLU A 73 -12.84 5.67 -15.75
CA GLU A 73 -13.11 6.71 -16.75
C GLU A 73 -11.93 7.69 -16.87
N ASN A 74 -11.33 8.06 -15.75
CA ASN A 74 -10.23 9.02 -15.72
C ASN A 74 -8.97 8.50 -16.44
N ASN A 75 -8.50 9.26 -17.41
CA ASN A 75 -7.22 9.09 -18.12
C ASN A 75 -6.30 10.32 -17.95
N THR A 76 -6.72 11.30 -17.16
CA THR A 76 -6.08 12.60 -17.04
C THR A 76 -5.13 12.65 -15.84
N PRO A 77 -3.92 13.21 -15.98
CA PRO A 77 -3.05 13.47 -14.83
C PRO A 77 -3.69 14.53 -13.93
N LEU A 78 -3.74 14.27 -12.63
CA LEU A 78 -4.32 15.17 -11.64
C LEU A 78 -3.37 16.34 -11.38
N LYS A 79 -3.84 17.57 -11.62
CA LYS A 79 -3.02 18.79 -11.49
C LYS A 79 -3.51 19.70 -10.37
N PHE A 80 -4.81 19.70 -10.06
CA PHE A 80 -5.46 20.60 -9.10
C PHE A 80 -5.10 22.07 -9.33
N SER A 81 -4.91 22.46 -10.60
CA SER A 81 -4.32 23.75 -10.95
C SER A 81 -5.16 24.95 -10.52
N LYS A 82 -6.49 24.81 -10.52
CA LYS A 82 -7.43 25.84 -10.06
C LYS A 82 -7.46 26.00 -8.54
N LEU A 83 -7.04 24.97 -7.79
CA LEU A 83 -7.07 24.97 -6.34
C LEU A 83 -5.87 25.71 -5.73
N GLY A 84 -4.71 25.69 -6.40
CA GLY A 84 -3.50 26.39 -5.97
C GLY A 84 -2.80 25.81 -4.73
N ILE A 85 -3.34 24.72 -4.16
CA ILE A 85 -2.79 23.98 -3.03
C ILE A 85 -2.80 22.47 -3.31
N ASP A 86 -2.01 21.71 -2.55
CA ASP A 86 -2.12 20.25 -2.55
C ASP A 86 -3.35 19.83 -1.71
N PRO A 87 -4.41 19.28 -2.34
CA PRO A 87 -5.63 18.91 -1.63
C PRO A 87 -5.39 17.80 -0.61
N PHE A 88 -4.49 16.85 -0.88
CA PHE A 88 -4.19 15.76 0.06
C PHE A 88 -3.49 16.28 1.30
N LYS A 89 -2.55 17.21 1.14
CA LYS A 89 -1.91 17.86 2.29
C LYS A 89 -2.92 18.64 3.12
N TYR A 90 -3.78 19.42 2.46
CA TYR A 90 -4.77 20.26 3.14
C TYR A 90 -5.83 19.44 3.89
N LEU A 91 -6.40 18.43 3.22
CA LEU A 91 -7.47 17.59 3.77
C LEU A 91 -6.98 16.63 4.88
N ASN A 92 -5.69 16.27 4.87
CA ASN A 92 -5.11 15.42 5.91
C ASN A 92 -4.57 16.20 7.12
N ASP A 93 -4.41 17.53 7.04
CA ASP A 93 -3.95 18.36 8.15
C ASP A 93 -5.01 18.44 9.26
N ASP A 94 -4.66 17.90 10.42
CA ASP A 94 -5.55 17.86 11.59
C ASP A 94 -5.90 19.28 12.09
N ASN A 95 -5.04 20.29 11.89
CA ASN A 95 -5.35 21.67 12.29
C ASN A 95 -6.48 22.26 11.45
N ASN A 96 -6.53 21.95 10.15
CA ASN A 96 -7.62 22.40 9.28
C ASN A 96 -8.94 21.75 9.69
N ALA A 97 -8.91 20.44 10.01
CA ALA A 97 -10.08 19.72 10.50
C ALA A 97 -10.55 20.23 11.88
N LEU A 98 -9.64 20.62 12.77
CA LEU A 98 -9.96 21.18 14.09
C LEU A 98 -10.61 22.57 14.00
N ASN A 99 -10.18 23.39 13.04
CA ASN A 99 -10.72 24.74 12.82
C ASN A 99 -12.00 24.75 11.99
N TYR A 100 -12.41 23.61 11.43
CA TYR A 100 -13.65 23.49 10.67
C TYR A 100 -14.87 23.72 11.56
N ASN A 101 -15.73 24.65 11.16
CA ASN A 101 -16.93 25.06 11.88
C ASN A 101 -18.23 24.89 11.06
N GLY A 102 -18.20 24.08 10.01
CA GLY A 102 -19.35 23.82 9.14
C GLY A 102 -20.31 22.76 9.68
N CYS A 103 -21.01 22.07 8.77
CA CYS A 103 -21.98 21.04 9.12
C CYS A 103 -21.27 19.77 9.66
N PHE A 104 -21.78 19.23 10.78
CA PHE A 104 -21.28 18.02 11.46
C PHE A 104 -22.24 16.83 11.33
N TYR A 105 -22.76 16.58 10.13
CA TYR A 105 -23.81 15.57 9.89
C TYR A 105 -23.32 14.15 10.21
N TYR A 106 -22.15 13.74 9.73
CA TYR A 106 -21.63 12.39 9.97
C TYR A 106 -21.22 12.19 11.42
N THR A 107 -20.63 13.23 12.04
CA THR A 107 -20.30 13.28 13.46
C THR A 107 -21.54 13.04 14.31
N ASN A 108 -22.62 13.76 14.05
CA ASN A 108 -23.84 13.70 14.87
C ASN A 108 -24.67 12.44 14.65
N ASN A 109 -24.44 11.69 13.56
CA ASN A 109 -25.24 10.54 13.21
C ASN A 109 -24.52 9.19 13.32
N TYR A 110 -23.25 9.10 12.90
CA TYR A 110 -22.52 7.83 12.75
C TYR A 110 -21.45 7.57 13.81
N THR A 111 -21.32 8.48 14.78
CA THR A 111 -20.40 8.37 15.93
C THR A 111 -21.18 8.19 17.24
N PRO A 112 -20.52 7.98 18.39
CA PRO A 112 -21.20 7.83 19.68
C PRO A 112 -22.16 8.96 20.02
N ARG A 113 -21.96 10.18 19.48
CA ARG A 113 -22.92 11.30 19.60
C ARG A 113 -24.29 10.98 19.05
N GLY A 114 -24.34 10.24 17.95
CA GLY A 114 -25.58 9.78 17.31
C GLY A 114 -26.12 8.47 17.87
N ASN A 115 -25.53 7.92 18.95
CA ASN A 115 -25.77 6.55 19.40
C ASN A 115 -25.45 5.48 18.34
N ALA A 116 -24.49 5.76 17.45
CA ALA A 116 -23.91 4.79 16.53
C ALA A 116 -22.41 4.64 16.82
N MET A 117 -21.80 3.54 16.43
CA MET A 117 -20.36 3.36 16.63
C MET A 117 -19.69 2.93 15.34
N TYR A 118 -20.01 3.54 14.19
CA TYR A 118 -19.27 3.26 12.96
C TYR A 118 -17.89 3.92 12.97
N PHE A 119 -17.81 5.16 13.47
CA PHE A 119 -16.60 5.96 13.53
C PHE A 119 -16.37 6.53 14.93
N SER A 120 -15.10 6.80 15.28
CA SER A 120 -14.77 7.69 16.39
C SER A 120 -15.31 9.10 16.12
N GLU A 121 -15.47 9.91 17.17
CA GLU A 121 -15.91 11.30 17.01
C GLU A 121 -14.92 12.13 16.18
N GLU A 122 -13.62 11.93 16.38
CA GLU A 122 -12.55 12.59 15.62
C GLU A 122 -12.64 12.26 14.12
N ASN A 123 -12.80 10.98 13.78
CA ASN A 123 -12.96 10.56 12.38
C ASN A 123 -14.28 11.06 11.79
N GLY A 124 -15.37 11.09 12.57
CA GLY A 124 -16.63 11.70 12.13
C GLY A 124 -16.46 13.16 11.72
N LYS A 125 -15.77 13.97 12.56
CA LYS A 125 -15.49 15.38 12.27
C LYS A 125 -14.61 15.54 11.03
N LYS A 126 -13.60 14.68 10.90
CA LYS A 126 -12.71 14.71 9.73
C LYS A 126 -13.43 14.33 8.43
N ILE A 127 -14.39 13.38 8.46
CA ILE A 127 -15.25 13.07 7.31
C ILE A 127 -16.13 14.27 6.95
N ASP A 128 -16.76 14.91 7.95
CA ASP A 128 -17.57 16.12 7.74
C ASP A 128 -16.75 17.25 7.09
N PHE A 129 -15.56 17.53 7.63
CA PHE A 129 -14.62 18.50 7.07
C PHE A 129 -14.26 18.15 5.62
N ILE A 130 -13.68 16.96 5.40
CA ILE A 130 -13.19 16.56 4.07
C ILE A 130 -14.32 16.62 3.04
N ARG A 131 -15.49 16.05 3.38
CA ARG A 131 -16.58 15.95 2.44
C ARG A 131 -17.18 17.32 2.13
N ASN A 132 -17.45 18.16 3.13
CA ASN A 132 -18.03 19.47 2.83
C ASN A 132 -17.02 20.39 2.12
N THR A 133 -15.72 20.30 2.44
CA THR A 133 -14.67 21.06 1.73
C THR A 133 -14.54 20.64 0.25
N ILE A 134 -14.60 19.35 -0.07
CA ILE A 134 -14.58 18.90 -1.49
C ILE A 134 -15.79 19.44 -2.27
N ASP A 135 -16.99 19.45 -1.67
CA ASP A 135 -18.18 20.03 -2.30
C ASP A 135 -18.07 21.54 -2.48
N GLU A 136 -17.54 22.24 -1.48
CA GLU A 136 -17.29 23.67 -1.56
C GLU A 136 -16.31 24.01 -2.69
N TRP A 137 -15.18 23.30 -2.79
CA TRP A 137 -14.22 23.49 -3.88
C TRP A 137 -14.84 23.25 -5.24
N TYR A 138 -15.66 22.21 -5.39
CA TYR A 138 -16.33 21.92 -6.66
C TYR A 138 -17.39 22.97 -7.02
N ASN A 139 -18.25 23.35 -6.08
CA ASN A 139 -19.29 24.36 -6.29
C ASN A 139 -18.70 25.75 -6.59
N ASN A 140 -17.51 26.05 -6.08
CA ASN A 140 -16.77 27.28 -6.38
C ASN A 140 -15.92 27.18 -7.66
N ASN A 141 -16.10 26.12 -8.48
CA ASN A 141 -15.36 25.87 -9.72
C ASN A 141 -13.83 25.76 -9.53
N LEU A 142 -13.36 25.33 -8.35
CA LEU A 142 -11.94 25.12 -8.04
C LEU A 142 -11.44 23.70 -8.38
N LEU A 143 -12.37 22.79 -8.71
CA LEU A 143 -12.08 21.42 -9.14
C LEU A 143 -12.72 21.15 -10.48
N GLU A 144 -12.02 20.41 -11.33
CA GLU A 144 -12.66 19.74 -12.47
C GLU A 144 -13.50 18.54 -11.99
N GLU A 145 -14.47 18.10 -12.80
CA GLU A 145 -15.35 16.96 -12.44
C GLU A 145 -14.56 15.69 -12.08
N TYR A 146 -13.52 15.36 -12.86
CA TYR A 146 -12.68 14.20 -12.58
C TYR A 146 -11.86 14.36 -11.29
N GLU A 147 -11.45 15.57 -10.93
CA GLU A 147 -10.74 15.87 -9.68
C GLU A 147 -11.67 15.74 -8.47
N TYR A 148 -12.92 16.18 -8.62
CA TYR A 148 -13.98 16.01 -7.62
C TYR A 148 -14.23 14.53 -7.31
N TYR A 149 -14.53 13.72 -8.34
CA TYR A 149 -14.75 12.28 -8.15
C TYR A 149 -13.51 11.58 -7.59
N TYR A 150 -12.32 12.01 -8.01
CA TYR A 150 -11.07 11.45 -7.51
C TYR A 150 -10.88 11.68 -6.00
N LEU A 151 -11.10 12.90 -5.50
CA LEU A 151 -10.98 13.17 -4.06
C LEU A 151 -12.04 12.43 -3.23
N ILE A 152 -13.26 12.28 -3.73
CA ILE A 152 -14.30 11.49 -3.05
C ILE A 152 -13.92 10.00 -3.06
N SER A 153 -13.44 9.47 -4.18
CA SER A 153 -12.97 8.09 -4.25
C SER A 153 -11.83 7.83 -3.25
N SER A 154 -10.86 8.75 -3.14
CA SER A 154 -9.82 8.71 -2.12
C SER A 154 -10.36 8.69 -0.68
N LEU A 155 -11.46 9.41 -0.41
CA LEU A 155 -12.14 9.33 0.89
C LEU A 155 -12.81 7.97 1.09
N ILE A 156 -13.59 7.50 0.11
CA ILE A 156 -14.32 6.22 0.18
C ILE A 156 -13.37 5.03 0.39
N GLU A 157 -12.22 5.02 -0.28
CA GLU A 157 -11.19 3.99 -0.11
C GLU A 157 -10.51 4.03 1.27
N ALA A 158 -10.53 5.17 1.97
CA ALA A 158 -9.98 5.31 3.32
C ALA A 158 -10.95 4.85 4.42
N ILE A 159 -12.27 4.98 4.22
CA ILE A 159 -13.30 4.64 5.22
C ILE A 159 -13.16 3.23 5.82
N PRO A 160 -12.91 2.15 5.06
CA PRO A 160 -12.77 0.81 5.61
C PRO A 160 -11.68 0.68 6.69
N TYR A 161 -10.66 1.53 6.67
CA TYR A 161 -9.55 1.51 7.61
C TYR A 161 -9.86 2.16 8.95
N ILE A 162 -10.96 2.92 9.03
CA ILE A 162 -11.42 3.62 10.23
C ILE A 162 -12.84 3.21 10.67
N SER A 163 -13.37 2.13 10.09
CA SER A 163 -14.74 1.65 10.34
C SER A 163 -14.80 0.51 11.36
N ASN A 164 -15.70 0.64 12.33
CA ASN A 164 -15.95 -0.35 13.38
C ASN A 164 -16.99 -1.42 12.97
N ILE A 165 -16.65 -2.20 11.96
CA ILE A 165 -17.53 -3.21 11.34
C ILE A 165 -16.82 -4.58 11.25
N THR A 166 -17.52 -5.65 10.87
CA THR A 166 -16.88 -6.98 10.62
C THR A 166 -16.67 -7.28 9.14
N GLY A 167 -17.33 -6.54 8.24
CA GLY A 167 -17.19 -6.72 6.80
C GLY A 167 -18.08 -5.78 5.99
N THR A 168 -19.33 -5.57 6.41
CA THR A 168 -20.27 -4.62 5.80
C THR A 168 -20.69 -3.54 6.78
N TYR A 169 -21.33 -2.50 6.28
CA TYR A 169 -21.89 -1.39 7.05
C TYR A 169 -23.32 -1.64 7.50
N GLY A 170 -23.88 -2.83 7.29
CA GLY A 170 -25.24 -3.15 7.75
C GLY A 170 -25.38 -3.16 9.28
N ALA A 171 -24.28 -3.24 10.02
CA ALA A 171 -24.23 -3.07 11.47
C ALA A 171 -22.81 -2.66 11.93
N PHE A 172 -22.72 -2.02 13.09
CA PHE A 172 -21.47 -1.74 13.79
C PHE A 172 -21.26 -2.64 15.01
N LEU A 173 -20.01 -2.77 15.44
CA LEU A 173 -19.64 -3.54 16.64
C LEU A 173 -19.90 -2.75 17.93
N LYS A 174 -20.30 -3.45 19.00
CA LYS A 174 -20.49 -2.85 20.34
C LYS A 174 -19.18 -2.38 20.99
N HIS A 175 -18.05 -2.95 20.56
CA HIS A 175 -16.72 -2.59 21.03
C HIS A 175 -15.89 -2.13 19.83
N TRP A 176 -14.94 -1.24 20.07
CA TRP A 176 -14.07 -0.72 19.02
C TRP A 176 -13.17 -1.82 18.44
N ASP A 177 -13.28 -2.05 17.14
CA ASP A 177 -12.21 -2.63 16.34
C ASP A 177 -11.00 -1.71 16.39
N LYS A 178 -9.80 -2.27 16.58
CA LYS A 178 -8.53 -1.52 16.64
C LYS A 178 -8.37 -0.57 15.45
N ARG A 179 -8.84 -0.96 14.25
CA ARG A 179 -8.74 -0.13 13.06
C ARG A 179 -9.60 1.13 13.14
N ALA A 180 -10.76 1.07 13.80
CA ALA A 180 -11.68 2.20 13.90
C ALA A 180 -11.10 3.38 14.71
N LEU A 181 -10.02 3.12 15.45
CA LEU A 181 -9.28 4.11 16.24
C LEU A 181 -8.06 4.66 15.48
N ASN A 182 -7.78 4.20 14.26
CA ASN A 182 -6.78 4.83 13.41
C ASN A 182 -7.25 6.24 13.01
N LYS A 183 -6.29 7.14 12.78
CA LYS A 183 -6.60 8.44 12.19
C LYS A 183 -7.01 8.28 10.73
N LEU A 184 -8.05 8.98 10.32
CA LEU A 184 -8.42 9.09 8.91
C LEU A 184 -7.35 9.87 8.14
N GLU A 185 -6.81 9.23 7.11
CA GLU A 185 -5.89 9.79 6.14
C GLU A 185 -6.34 9.34 4.75
N ILE A 186 -6.66 10.31 3.87
CA ILE A 186 -6.97 10.02 2.47
C ILE A 186 -5.68 9.98 1.67
N LYS A 187 -5.58 9.03 0.74
CA LYS A 187 -4.38 8.83 -0.08
C LYS A 187 -4.74 8.94 -1.56
N PRO A 188 -3.85 9.46 -2.41
CA PRO A 188 -4.09 9.43 -3.83
C PRO A 188 -4.09 7.98 -4.34
N LEU A 189 -4.97 7.69 -5.29
CA LEU A 189 -5.16 6.41 -5.97
C LEU A 189 -4.39 6.38 -7.28
N ALA A 190 -3.78 5.24 -7.63
CA ALA A 190 -3.14 5.09 -8.94
C ALA A 190 -4.18 5.11 -10.07
N ILE A 191 -3.84 5.77 -11.18
CA ILE A 191 -4.68 5.86 -12.38
C ILE A 191 -3.88 5.33 -13.57
N ILE A 192 -4.52 4.49 -14.37
CA ILE A 192 -3.99 4.03 -15.66
C ILE A 192 -4.62 4.89 -16.74
N ASN A 193 -3.81 5.55 -17.56
CA ASN A 193 -4.25 6.13 -18.81
C ASN A 193 -4.01 5.10 -19.92
N ASN A 194 -5.07 4.50 -20.43
CA ASN A 194 -5.05 3.57 -21.56
C ASN A 194 -5.26 4.26 -22.92
N GLY A 195 -5.48 5.58 -22.92
CA GLY A 195 -5.74 6.37 -24.12
C GLY A 195 -7.09 6.11 -24.79
N TYR A 196 -7.96 5.27 -24.23
CA TYR A 196 -9.31 4.99 -24.75
C TYR A 196 -10.37 5.91 -24.12
N ASN A 197 -11.56 5.97 -24.73
CA ASN A 197 -12.67 6.76 -24.21
C ASN A 197 -13.51 5.94 -23.21
N ASN A 198 -12.92 5.61 -22.07
CA ASN A 198 -13.59 4.83 -21.03
C ASN A 198 -14.82 5.58 -20.50
N LYS A 199 -15.84 4.87 -19.99
CA LYS A 199 -17.08 5.47 -19.46
C LYS A 199 -17.59 4.78 -18.20
N SER A 200 -18.16 5.55 -17.29
CA SER A 200 -18.82 5.07 -16.08
C SER A 200 -20.29 5.47 -16.05
N TYR A 201 -21.16 4.56 -15.65
CA TYR A 201 -22.61 4.76 -15.56
C TYR A 201 -23.11 4.44 -14.14
N ASN A 202 -24.15 5.16 -13.69
CA ASN A 202 -24.85 4.88 -12.44
C ASN A 202 -26.36 4.68 -12.68
N GLN A 203 -26.72 3.52 -13.23
CA GLN A 203 -28.10 3.22 -13.64
C GLN A 203 -28.47 1.77 -13.35
N ASP A 204 -29.78 1.47 -13.40
CA ASP A 204 -30.26 0.08 -13.45
C ASP A 204 -29.72 -0.60 -14.72
N ALA A 205 -29.04 -1.74 -14.55
CA ALA A 205 -28.39 -2.46 -15.63
C ALA A 205 -29.37 -2.85 -16.76
N ASN A 206 -30.60 -3.26 -16.42
CA ASN A 206 -31.63 -3.63 -17.41
C ASN A 206 -32.11 -2.43 -18.24
N ILE A 207 -31.92 -1.21 -17.73
CA ILE A 207 -32.19 0.03 -18.48
C ILE A 207 -30.99 0.37 -19.38
N LEU A 208 -29.78 0.30 -18.82
CA LEU A 208 -28.55 0.69 -19.54
C LEU A 208 -28.31 -0.16 -20.79
N VAL A 209 -28.49 -1.49 -20.70
CA VAL A 209 -28.18 -2.43 -21.80
C VAL A 209 -28.93 -2.12 -23.10
N LYS A 210 -30.05 -1.40 -23.03
CA LYS A 210 -30.85 -0.99 -24.20
C LYS A 210 -30.16 0.08 -25.05
N ASN A 211 -29.17 0.79 -24.49
CA ASN A 211 -28.55 1.97 -25.09
C ASN A 211 -27.02 1.87 -25.18
N ILE A 212 -26.43 0.71 -24.86
CA ILE A 212 -24.99 0.49 -24.87
C ILE A 212 -24.64 -0.75 -25.69
N LYS A 213 -23.44 -0.74 -26.27
CA LYS A 213 -22.87 -1.85 -27.04
C LYS A 213 -21.45 -2.11 -26.57
N SER A 214 -21.03 -3.36 -26.64
CA SER A 214 -19.67 -3.77 -26.31
C SER A 214 -19.31 -5.06 -27.03
N ASP A 215 -18.02 -5.33 -27.22
CA ASP A 215 -17.58 -6.60 -27.79
C ASP A 215 -17.65 -7.69 -26.72
N ILE A 216 -17.17 -7.37 -25.52
CA ILE A 216 -17.14 -8.26 -24.36
C ILE A 216 -17.96 -7.63 -23.24
N THR A 217 -18.96 -8.36 -22.72
CA THR A 217 -19.70 -7.96 -21.51
C THR A 217 -19.44 -8.94 -20.39
N TYR A 218 -19.05 -8.43 -19.23
CA TYR A 218 -18.93 -9.16 -17.98
C TYR A 218 -20.08 -8.82 -17.04
N ILE A 219 -20.71 -9.86 -16.49
CA ILE A 219 -21.85 -9.77 -15.58
C ILE A 219 -21.52 -10.49 -14.27
N ASP A 220 -21.73 -9.80 -13.15
CA ASP A 220 -21.59 -10.33 -11.80
C ASP A 220 -22.77 -9.87 -10.93
N THR A 221 -23.96 -10.41 -11.22
CA THR A 221 -25.19 -9.99 -10.53
C THR A 221 -25.17 -10.35 -9.04
N PRO A 222 -25.90 -9.61 -8.18
CA PRO A 222 -26.21 -10.07 -6.84
C PRO A 222 -26.90 -11.44 -6.88
N TYR A 223 -26.22 -12.48 -6.38
CA TYR A 223 -26.70 -13.86 -6.46
C TYR A 223 -27.48 -14.32 -5.23
N ASN A 224 -27.55 -13.52 -4.16
CA ASN A 224 -28.24 -13.88 -2.92
C ASN A 224 -29.22 -12.79 -2.45
N ASN A 225 -30.03 -13.12 -1.44
CA ASN A 225 -31.09 -12.24 -0.93
C ASN A 225 -30.59 -10.97 -0.21
N ARG A 226 -29.27 -10.75 -0.12
CA ARG A 226 -28.72 -9.56 0.54
C ARG A 226 -28.79 -8.37 -0.40
N GLN A 227 -29.47 -7.32 0.06
CA GLN A 227 -29.50 -6.04 -0.62
C GLN A 227 -28.18 -5.30 -0.33
N TYR A 228 -27.45 -4.94 -1.39
CA TYR A 228 -26.16 -4.27 -1.23
C TYR A 228 -26.33 -2.85 -0.70
N ALA A 229 -27.35 -2.11 -1.15
CA ALA A 229 -27.66 -0.77 -0.67
C ALA A 229 -27.76 -0.71 0.86
N SER A 230 -28.41 -1.68 1.50
CA SER A 230 -28.49 -1.73 2.97
C SER A 230 -27.18 -2.12 3.64
N ASN A 231 -26.33 -2.91 2.97
CA ASN A 231 -25.04 -3.33 3.52
C ASN A 231 -23.93 -2.29 3.33
N TYR A 232 -24.09 -1.36 2.39
CA TYR A 232 -23.13 -0.32 2.05
C TYR A 232 -23.69 1.09 2.21
N HIS A 233 -24.81 1.23 2.92
CA HIS A 233 -25.53 2.50 3.08
C HIS A 233 -24.63 3.64 3.59
N LEU A 234 -23.67 3.34 4.46
CA LEU A 234 -22.78 4.38 4.99
C LEU A 234 -21.86 4.96 3.91
N LEU A 235 -21.27 4.09 3.08
CA LEU A 235 -20.44 4.54 1.95
C LEU A 235 -21.27 5.26 0.90
N GLU A 236 -22.48 4.75 0.63
CA GLU A 236 -23.42 5.39 -0.29
C GLU A 236 -23.80 6.81 0.19
N ASN A 237 -24.06 6.98 1.48
CA ASN A 237 -24.37 8.29 2.06
C ASN A 237 -23.16 9.24 2.06
N ILE A 238 -21.94 8.74 2.31
CA ILE A 238 -20.72 9.55 2.22
C ILE A 238 -20.45 9.99 0.77
N ALA A 239 -20.62 9.08 -0.19
CA ALA A 239 -20.40 9.38 -1.60
C ALA A 239 -21.41 10.42 -2.13
N ARG A 240 -22.70 10.26 -1.81
CA ARG A 240 -23.77 11.18 -2.24
C ARG A 240 -23.78 12.52 -1.49
N ASN A 241 -23.40 12.52 -0.21
CA ASN A 241 -23.43 13.68 0.70
C ASN A 241 -24.73 14.51 0.72
N THR A 242 -25.88 13.89 0.42
CA THR A 242 -27.20 14.56 0.43
C THR A 242 -27.78 14.73 1.84
N LYS A 243 -27.13 14.17 2.87
CA LYS A 243 -27.49 14.30 4.28
C LYS A 243 -28.96 13.93 4.57
N PRO A 244 -29.44 12.74 4.12
CA PRO A 244 -30.83 12.34 4.29
C PRO A 244 -31.21 12.10 5.76
N GLU A 245 -32.51 11.99 6.06
CA GLU A 245 -32.96 11.50 7.35
C GLU A 245 -32.58 10.02 7.56
N LEU A 246 -32.26 9.65 8.80
CA LEU A 246 -31.74 8.34 9.17
C LEU A 246 -32.63 7.63 10.17
N ASN A 247 -32.82 6.34 9.97
CA ASN A 247 -33.72 5.52 10.77
C ASN A 247 -32.99 4.39 11.51
N GLY A 248 -33.55 4.01 12.66
CA GLY A 248 -33.12 2.87 13.46
C GLY A 248 -31.73 3.01 14.10
N LYS A 249 -31.29 1.91 14.75
CA LYS A 249 -29.98 1.88 15.43
C LYS A 249 -28.80 1.95 14.47
N THR A 250 -28.95 1.40 13.26
CA THR A 250 -27.90 1.34 12.25
C THR A 250 -27.80 2.60 11.41
N LYS A 251 -28.67 3.60 11.62
CA LYS A 251 -28.62 4.93 10.98
C LYS A 251 -28.65 4.83 9.45
N ILE A 252 -29.58 4.03 8.96
CA ILE A 252 -29.78 3.78 7.54
C ILE A 252 -30.80 4.78 6.97
N PHE A 253 -30.55 5.31 5.77
CA PHE A 253 -31.49 6.18 5.05
C PHE A 253 -32.48 5.34 4.21
N ASP A 254 -33.52 5.96 3.64
CA ASP A 254 -34.40 5.25 2.71
C ASP A 254 -33.66 4.91 1.41
N TRP A 255 -33.36 3.62 1.22
CA TRP A 255 -32.64 3.08 0.07
C TRP A 255 -33.58 2.32 -0.89
N SER A 256 -34.90 2.42 -0.74
CA SER A 256 -35.88 1.65 -1.52
C SER A 256 -35.68 1.75 -3.04
N PHE A 257 -35.23 2.91 -3.52
CA PHE A 257 -34.90 3.17 -4.93
C PHE A 257 -33.65 2.43 -5.45
N LEU A 258 -32.80 1.89 -4.56
CA LEU A 258 -31.60 1.12 -4.88
C LEU A 258 -31.82 -0.40 -4.75
N LYS A 259 -33.08 -0.83 -4.56
CA LYS A 259 -33.39 -2.24 -4.32
C LYS A 259 -33.18 -3.07 -5.58
N SER A 260 -32.31 -4.06 -5.49
CA SER A 260 -31.99 -4.95 -6.62
C SER A 260 -33.02 -6.07 -6.76
N LYS A 261 -33.57 -6.22 -7.98
CA LYS A 261 -34.42 -7.37 -8.37
C LYS A 261 -33.67 -8.69 -8.38
N TYR A 262 -32.35 -8.67 -8.63
CA TYR A 262 -31.48 -9.84 -8.58
C TYR A 262 -31.37 -10.45 -7.18
N SER A 263 -31.54 -9.63 -6.14
CA SER A 263 -31.60 -10.09 -4.74
C SER A 263 -33.01 -10.50 -4.29
N MET A 264 -33.92 -10.80 -5.23
CA MET A 264 -35.27 -11.30 -4.95
C MET A 264 -35.53 -12.61 -5.68
N LYS A 265 -35.77 -13.69 -4.94
CA LYS A 265 -35.98 -15.03 -5.51
C LYS A 265 -37.05 -15.10 -6.61
N SER A 266 -38.14 -14.34 -6.45
CA SER A 266 -39.25 -14.30 -7.41
C SER A 266 -39.02 -13.41 -8.63
N LYS A 267 -37.90 -12.69 -8.72
CA LYS A 267 -37.62 -11.73 -9.81
C LYS A 267 -36.26 -11.90 -10.47
N ALA A 268 -35.32 -12.59 -9.83
CA ALA A 268 -33.94 -12.69 -10.30
C ALA A 268 -33.82 -13.33 -11.69
N PHE A 269 -34.53 -14.44 -11.93
CA PHE A 269 -34.50 -15.14 -13.23
C PHE A 269 -35.04 -14.24 -14.36
N ASP A 270 -36.27 -13.75 -14.22
CA ASP A 270 -36.90 -12.86 -15.22
C ASP A 270 -36.06 -11.60 -15.49
N SER A 271 -35.42 -11.05 -14.45
CA SER A 271 -34.55 -9.88 -14.61
C SER A 271 -33.28 -10.21 -15.39
N LEU A 272 -32.66 -11.37 -15.13
CA LEU A 272 -31.48 -11.81 -15.88
C LEU A 272 -31.82 -12.14 -17.33
N GLU A 273 -32.97 -12.77 -17.58
CA GLU A 273 -33.42 -13.05 -18.95
C GLU A 273 -33.68 -11.76 -19.73
N ASP A 274 -34.39 -10.78 -19.14
CA ASP A 274 -34.60 -9.47 -19.75
C ASP A 274 -33.26 -8.76 -20.04
N LEU A 275 -32.30 -8.85 -19.10
CA LEU A 275 -30.97 -8.25 -19.27
C LEU A 275 -30.24 -8.85 -20.48
N ILE A 276 -30.13 -10.19 -20.54
CA ILE A 276 -29.42 -10.89 -21.61
C ILE A 276 -30.12 -10.66 -22.95
N ASN A 277 -31.45 -10.67 -22.98
CA ASN A 277 -32.20 -10.43 -24.21
C ASN A 277 -31.88 -9.06 -24.84
N ASN A 278 -31.84 -8.00 -24.03
CA ASN A 278 -31.59 -6.64 -24.49
C ASN A 278 -30.10 -6.33 -24.70
N LEU A 279 -29.19 -7.22 -24.30
CA LEU A 279 -27.75 -6.97 -24.37
C LEU A 279 -27.22 -7.02 -25.81
N ASP A 280 -26.65 -5.92 -26.28
CA ASP A 280 -25.94 -5.81 -27.56
C ASP A 280 -24.44 -6.09 -27.35
N THR A 281 -24.07 -7.38 -27.28
CA THR A 281 -22.68 -7.83 -27.10
C THR A 281 -22.33 -8.99 -28.02
N THR A 282 -21.04 -9.11 -28.39
CA THR A 282 -20.53 -10.28 -29.14
C THR A 282 -20.31 -11.45 -28.19
N TYR A 283 -19.58 -11.23 -27.10
CA TYR A 283 -19.29 -12.21 -26.08
C TYR A 283 -19.89 -11.80 -24.74
N LEU A 284 -20.44 -12.78 -24.02
CA LEU A 284 -20.98 -12.61 -22.68
C LEU A 284 -20.26 -13.55 -21.72
N ILE A 285 -19.75 -12.96 -20.62
CA ILE A 285 -19.20 -13.67 -19.48
C ILE A 285 -20.10 -13.42 -18.27
N LEU A 286 -20.52 -14.49 -17.60
CA LEU A 286 -21.29 -14.43 -16.37
C LEU A 286 -20.53 -15.14 -15.24
N SER A 287 -20.27 -14.43 -14.15
CA SER A 287 -19.79 -15.03 -12.90
C SER A 287 -20.96 -15.32 -11.97
N TYR A 288 -20.99 -16.50 -11.36
CA TYR A 288 -22.07 -16.89 -10.46
C TYR A 288 -21.66 -17.95 -9.44
N ASN A 289 -22.23 -17.86 -8.24
CA ASN A 289 -21.94 -18.78 -7.13
C ASN A 289 -22.98 -19.92 -7.04
N ASP A 290 -22.57 -21.13 -6.65
CA ASP A 290 -23.47 -22.28 -6.51
C ASP A 290 -24.54 -22.19 -5.41
N GLU A 291 -24.38 -21.28 -4.44
CA GLU A 291 -25.41 -20.93 -3.45
C GLU A 291 -26.35 -19.80 -3.95
N GLY A 292 -26.33 -19.50 -5.24
CA GLY A 292 -27.14 -18.45 -5.84
C GLY A 292 -28.65 -18.74 -5.90
N ILE A 293 -29.44 -17.69 -6.09
CA ILE A 293 -30.91 -17.72 -6.18
C ILE A 293 -31.41 -18.55 -7.37
N ILE A 294 -30.83 -18.31 -8.55
CA ILE A 294 -31.07 -19.05 -9.79
C ILE A 294 -30.22 -20.32 -9.78
N ASN A 295 -30.80 -21.47 -10.12
CA ASN A 295 -30.04 -22.72 -10.21
C ASN A 295 -29.09 -22.69 -11.41
N ILE A 296 -27.93 -23.35 -11.27
CA ILE A 296 -26.92 -23.45 -12.32
C ILE A 296 -27.49 -24.08 -13.61
N THR A 297 -28.35 -25.10 -13.49
CA THR A 297 -28.99 -25.72 -14.67
C THR A 297 -29.88 -24.72 -15.42
N ASP A 298 -30.66 -23.92 -14.68
CA ASP A 298 -31.55 -22.90 -15.26
C ASP A 298 -30.72 -21.79 -15.95
N LEU A 299 -29.56 -21.43 -15.37
CA LEU A 299 -28.62 -20.48 -15.99
C LEU A 299 -28.03 -21.03 -17.30
N ILE A 300 -27.62 -22.30 -17.32
CA ILE A 300 -27.07 -22.92 -18.52
C ILE A 300 -28.11 -22.94 -19.64
N GLU A 301 -29.35 -23.36 -19.35
CA GLU A 301 -30.42 -23.37 -20.35
C GLU A 301 -30.78 -21.96 -20.83
N LEU A 302 -30.80 -20.97 -19.93
CA LEU A 302 -30.99 -19.57 -20.30
C LEU A 302 -29.87 -19.07 -21.22
N LEU A 303 -28.61 -19.37 -20.91
CA LEU A 303 -27.46 -18.93 -21.72
C LEU A 303 -27.41 -19.63 -23.08
N LYS A 304 -27.75 -20.93 -23.16
CA LYS A 304 -27.88 -21.66 -24.42
C LYS A 304 -28.88 -21.00 -25.36
N LYS A 305 -30.03 -20.55 -24.83
CA LYS A 305 -31.08 -19.87 -25.61
C LYS A 305 -30.58 -18.62 -26.33
N TYR A 306 -29.59 -17.93 -25.78
CA TYR A 306 -29.02 -16.69 -26.35
C TYR A 306 -27.63 -16.87 -26.97
N SER A 307 -27.11 -18.10 -27.02
CA SER A 307 -25.85 -18.42 -27.69
C SER A 307 -26.10 -18.73 -29.16
N ILE A 308 -25.27 -18.21 -30.07
CA ILE A 308 -25.48 -18.38 -31.52
C ILE A 308 -25.35 -19.85 -31.96
N ASP A 309 -24.55 -20.64 -31.27
CA ASP A 309 -24.28 -22.04 -31.59
C ASP A 309 -24.88 -23.00 -30.54
N GLY A 310 -25.67 -22.47 -29.61
CA GLY A 310 -26.26 -23.21 -28.51
C GLY A 310 -25.25 -23.77 -27.50
N LYS A 311 -23.97 -23.35 -27.55
CA LYS A 311 -22.94 -23.79 -26.60
C LYS A 311 -22.76 -22.80 -25.46
N VAL A 312 -22.40 -23.34 -24.31
CA VAL A 312 -22.02 -22.58 -23.10
C VAL A 312 -20.74 -23.20 -22.55
N ASP A 313 -19.68 -22.42 -22.53
CA ASP A 313 -18.42 -22.80 -21.90
C ASP A 313 -18.54 -22.54 -20.39
N VAL A 314 -18.32 -23.58 -19.57
CA VAL A 314 -18.47 -23.50 -18.11
C VAL A 314 -17.14 -23.83 -17.45
N THR A 315 -16.63 -22.88 -16.64
CA THR A 315 -15.43 -23.07 -15.81
C THR A 315 -15.82 -23.09 -14.34
N GLU A 316 -15.56 -24.21 -13.67
CA GLU A 316 -15.81 -24.40 -12.24
C GLU A 316 -14.54 -24.13 -11.43
N ILE A 317 -14.65 -23.23 -10.44
CA ILE A 317 -13.52 -22.80 -9.61
C ILE A 317 -13.83 -23.11 -8.14
N PRO A 318 -13.08 -24.04 -7.51
CA PRO A 318 -13.29 -24.38 -6.10
C PRO A 318 -12.88 -23.23 -5.19
N TYR A 319 -13.79 -22.80 -4.33
CA TYR A 319 -13.63 -21.68 -3.40
C TYR A 319 -13.81 -22.12 -1.93
N LYS A 320 -12.95 -21.61 -1.03
CA LYS A 320 -13.05 -21.90 0.41
C LYS A 320 -14.12 -21.04 1.06
N LYS A 321 -15.15 -21.68 1.65
CA LYS A 321 -16.22 -20.99 2.39
C LYS A 321 -15.67 -20.17 3.56
N TYR A 322 -16.17 -18.94 3.71
CA TYR A 322 -15.91 -18.13 4.90
C TYR A 322 -16.54 -18.81 6.13
N ARG A 323 -15.72 -19.17 7.13
CA ARG A 323 -16.22 -19.84 8.36
C ARG A 323 -17.02 -18.85 9.20
N SER A 324 -18.35 -18.94 9.17
CA SER A 324 -19.21 -18.34 10.20
C SER A 324 -19.21 -19.23 11.45
N LYS A 325 -19.72 -18.73 12.59
CA LYS A 325 -19.83 -19.50 13.85
C LYS A 325 -20.76 -20.74 13.73
N ILE A 326 -21.44 -20.93 12.61
CA ILE A 326 -22.35 -22.05 12.34
C ILE A 326 -21.68 -22.95 11.28
N THR A 327 -21.32 -24.16 11.67
CA THR A 327 -20.69 -25.17 10.82
C THR A 327 -21.67 -25.71 9.78
N SER A 328 -21.48 -25.37 8.50
CA SER A 328 -22.20 -25.98 7.38
C SER A 328 -21.57 -27.32 6.96
N LYS A 329 -22.40 -28.29 6.53
CA LYS A 329 -21.98 -29.66 6.15
C LYS A 329 -21.09 -29.77 4.89
N LYS A 330 -21.04 -28.76 4.01
CA LYS A 330 -20.13 -28.70 2.84
C LYS A 330 -18.88 -27.85 3.14
N SER A 331 -17.69 -28.37 2.84
CA SER A 331 -16.39 -27.74 3.08
C SER A 331 -15.90 -26.85 1.93
N THR A 332 -16.47 -26.98 0.73
CA THR A 332 -16.13 -26.24 -0.50
C THR A 332 -17.39 -25.66 -1.15
N LEU A 333 -17.29 -24.40 -1.59
CA LEU A 333 -18.26 -23.74 -2.47
C LEU A 333 -17.62 -23.59 -3.84
N ASN A 334 -18.40 -23.48 -4.90
CA ASN A 334 -17.87 -23.32 -6.25
C ASN A 334 -18.32 -21.99 -6.85
N GLU A 335 -17.38 -21.28 -7.45
CA GLU A 335 -17.65 -20.14 -8.33
C GLU A 335 -17.65 -20.65 -9.77
N TYR A 336 -18.62 -20.23 -10.57
CA TYR A 336 -18.78 -20.61 -11.97
C TYR A 336 -18.56 -19.39 -12.84
N ILE A 337 -17.78 -19.56 -13.90
CA ILE A 337 -17.66 -18.60 -15.00
C ILE A 337 -18.28 -19.25 -16.23
N PHE A 338 -19.34 -18.63 -16.74
CA PHE A 338 -19.99 -19.02 -17.98
C PHE A 338 -19.54 -18.10 -19.11
N PHE A 339 -19.36 -18.66 -20.29
CA PHE A 339 -19.03 -17.93 -21.51
C PHE A 339 -19.97 -18.35 -22.64
N ILE A 340 -20.51 -17.38 -23.36
CA ILE A 340 -21.24 -17.60 -24.63
C ILE A 340 -20.83 -16.58 -25.68
N GLN A 341 -20.95 -16.98 -26.94
CA GLN A 341 -20.97 -16.07 -28.07
C GLN A 341 -22.44 -15.73 -28.41
N LYS A 342 -22.82 -14.46 -28.28
CA LYS A 342 -24.19 -13.98 -28.50
C LYS A 342 -24.40 -13.41 -29.90
N LYS A 343 -23.35 -12.98 -30.59
CA LYS A 343 -23.42 -12.46 -31.97
C LYS A 343 -22.25 -12.94 -32.82
N GLU A 344 -22.45 -12.92 -34.13
CA GLU A 344 -21.41 -13.17 -35.11
C GLU A 344 -20.26 -12.18 -34.97
N ILE A 345 -19.03 -12.65 -35.22
CA ILE A 345 -17.84 -11.82 -35.21
C ILE A 345 -17.90 -10.90 -36.42
N GLN A 346 -17.88 -9.59 -36.19
CA GLN A 346 -17.85 -8.60 -37.26
C GLN A 346 -16.49 -8.70 -37.99
N PRO A 347 -16.44 -8.85 -39.34
CA PRO A 347 -15.20 -8.87 -40.09
C PRO A 347 -14.39 -7.59 -39.86
N PHE A 348 -13.12 -7.75 -39.48
CA PHE A 348 -12.27 -6.65 -39.06
C PHE A 348 -11.19 -6.32 -40.10
N ASP A 349 -11.05 -5.03 -40.41
CA ASP A 349 -9.96 -4.51 -41.24
C ASP A 349 -8.71 -4.28 -40.38
N TYR A 350 -7.78 -5.24 -40.45
CA TYR A 350 -6.56 -5.32 -39.64
C TYR A 350 -5.63 -4.11 -39.80
N GLN A 351 -5.75 -3.34 -40.89
CA GLN A 351 -4.82 -2.25 -41.20
C GLN A 351 -5.05 -0.96 -40.37
N LYS A 352 -6.16 -0.83 -39.64
CA LYS A 352 -6.50 0.40 -38.89
C LYS A 352 -6.18 0.38 -37.39
N SER A 353 -5.56 -0.67 -36.83
CA SER A 353 -5.53 -0.87 -35.37
C SER A 353 -4.15 -1.06 -34.71
N GLN A 354 -3.05 -0.75 -35.39
CA GLN A 354 -1.72 -0.76 -34.75
C GLN A 354 -1.22 0.64 -34.35
N GLU A 355 -2.09 1.50 -33.84
CA GLU A 355 -1.61 2.53 -32.92
C GLU A 355 -1.59 1.92 -31.52
N HIS A 356 -0.46 1.31 -31.16
CA HIS A 356 -0.18 0.98 -29.76
C HIS A 356 -0.23 2.28 -28.94
N LYS A 357 -1.39 2.58 -28.34
CA LYS A 357 -1.52 3.73 -27.44
C LYS A 357 -0.60 3.51 -26.24
N ILE A 358 0.27 4.48 -25.99
CA ILE A 358 1.21 4.43 -24.86
C ILE A 358 0.39 4.46 -23.57
N ILE A 359 0.33 3.30 -22.91
CA ILE A 359 -0.29 3.19 -21.60
C ILE A 359 0.63 3.88 -20.60
N THR A 360 0.11 4.93 -19.95
CA THR A 360 0.86 5.62 -18.90
C THR A 360 0.18 5.39 -17.56
N LYS A 361 0.95 4.98 -16.56
CA LYS A 361 0.44 4.86 -15.20
C LYS A 361 0.82 6.11 -14.43
N TRP A 362 -0.17 6.93 -14.12
CA TRP A 362 0.00 7.92 -13.07
C TRP A 362 -0.09 7.17 -11.74
N SER A 363 1.04 7.07 -11.04
CA SER A 363 1.03 6.72 -9.63
C SER A 363 1.33 8.00 -8.88
N PRO A 364 0.65 8.28 -7.76
CA PRO A 364 1.10 9.35 -6.91
C PRO A 364 2.57 9.13 -6.61
N LYS A 365 3.38 10.19 -6.72
CA LYS A 365 4.70 10.19 -6.11
C LYS A 365 4.42 9.94 -4.64
N SER A 366 4.59 8.70 -4.20
CA SER A 366 4.49 8.43 -2.79
C SER A 366 5.58 9.27 -2.16
N ASN A 367 5.21 10.20 -1.28
CA ASN A 367 6.13 10.70 -0.26
C ASN A 367 6.53 9.55 0.71
N MET A 368 6.47 8.29 0.28
CA MET A 368 7.15 7.19 0.92
C MET A 368 8.61 7.33 0.56
N TYR A 369 9.37 7.62 1.60
CA TYR A 369 10.78 7.30 1.63
C TYR A 369 11.05 5.91 1.05
N VAL A 370 12.20 5.76 0.43
CA VAL A 370 12.71 4.50 -0.08
C VAL A 370 13.17 3.67 1.10
N LYS A 371 12.60 2.47 1.25
CA LYS A 371 12.95 1.55 2.33
C LYS A 371 14.10 0.66 1.91
N SER A 372 15.06 0.44 2.80
CA SER A 372 16.09 -0.57 2.62
C SER A 372 15.49 -1.96 2.36
N PRO A 373 16.10 -2.79 1.50
CA PRO A 373 15.75 -4.20 1.37
C PRO A 373 16.06 -4.99 2.65
N LEU A 374 16.89 -4.46 3.55
CA LEU A 374 17.30 -5.11 4.78
C LEU A 374 16.40 -4.73 5.96
N ASN A 375 16.02 -5.72 6.76
CA ASN A 375 15.41 -5.50 8.05
C ASN A 375 16.51 -5.27 9.10
N TYR A 376 17.05 -4.05 9.11
CA TYR A 376 18.15 -3.68 9.99
C TYR A 376 17.67 -3.22 11.37
N ILE A 377 18.30 -3.73 12.44
CA ILE A 377 18.00 -3.30 13.81
C ILE A 377 18.42 -1.84 13.95
N GLY A 378 17.57 -1.01 14.57
CA GLY A 378 17.80 0.43 14.70
C GLY A 378 17.45 1.26 13.44
N GLY A 379 16.99 0.62 12.36
CA GLY A 379 16.70 1.30 11.10
C GLY A 379 15.70 2.46 11.23
N LYS A 380 16.11 3.66 10.82
CA LYS A 380 15.38 4.93 11.00
C LYS A 380 14.24 5.19 10.01
N TYR A 381 13.85 4.22 9.19
CA TYR A 381 12.85 4.41 8.12
C TYR A 381 11.56 5.10 8.59
N LYS A 382 11.03 4.70 9.75
CA LYS A 382 9.78 5.27 10.29
C LYS A 382 9.96 6.68 10.88
N LEU A 383 11.19 7.06 11.19
CA LEU A 383 11.57 8.35 11.74
C LEU A 383 11.94 9.37 10.66
N LEU A 384 12.16 8.93 9.42
CA LEU A 384 12.49 9.82 8.29
C LEU A 384 11.56 11.05 8.14
N PRO A 385 10.23 10.96 8.34
CA PRO A 385 9.37 12.13 8.31
C PRO A 385 9.75 13.23 9.32
N GLN A 386 10.38 12.85 10.43
CA GLN A 386 10.84 13.77 11.48
C GLN A 386 12.32 14.14 11.32
N ILE A 387 13.17 13.24 10.81
CA ILE A 387 14.61 13.45 10.64
C ILE A 387 14.92 14.32 9.42
N ILE A 388 14.39 13.99 8.25
CA ILE A 388 14.74 14.66 6.98
C ILE A 388 14.45 16.18 7.00
N PRO A 389 13.35 16.67 7.60
CA PRO A 389 13.12 18.11 7.70
C PRO A 389 14.18 18.88 8.52
N LEU A 390 14.94 18.20 9.39
CA LEU A 390 16.01 18.80 10.19
C LEU A 390 17.32 18.94 9.42
N PHE A 391 17.41 18.38 8.20
CA PHE A 391 18.63 18.44 7.39
C PHE A 391 18.63 19.66 6.46
N PRO A 392 19.81 20.23 6.14
CA PRO A 392 19.92 21.31 5.17
C PRO A 392 19.36 20.91 3.81
N LYS A 393 18.72 21.86 3.12
CA LYS A 393 18.11 21.62 1.80
C LYS A 393 19.13 21.41 0.68
N ASN A 394 20.33 21.98 0.82
CA ASN A 394 21.41 21.92 -0.14
C ASN A 394 22.63 21.29 0.52
N ILE A 395 22.96 20.06 0.14
CA ILE A 395 24.10 19.31 0.68
C ILE A 395 25.05 18.96 -0.48
N SER A 396 26.33 19.34 -0.35
CA SER A 396 27.37 18.96 -1.30
C SER A 396 27.68 17.47 -1.17
N THR A 397 28.13 17.06 0.01
CA THR A 397 28.40 15.66 0.36
C THR A 397 27.62 15.27 1.61
N PHE A 398 26.81 14.22 1.50
CA PHE A 398 26.17 13.58 2.63
C PHE A 398 26.96 12.35 3.03
N VAL A 399 27.38 12.28 4.29
CA VAL A 399 28.07 11.12 4.86
C VAL A 399 27.15 10.43 5.85
N ASP A 400 26.77 9.19 5.56
CA ASP A 400 26.06 8.29 6.47
C ASP A 400 27.12 7.43 7.19
N LEU A 401 27.62 7.93 8.34
CA LEU A 401 28.84 7.41 8.98
C LEU A 401 28.65 6.01 9.61
N PHE A 402 27.40 5.66 9.91
CA PHE A 402 26.99 4.37 10.46
C PHE A 402 25.80 3.83 9.65
N SER A 403 26.00 3.69 8.35
CA SER A 403 24.92 3.54 7.39
C SER A 403 24.01 2.34 7.65
N GLY A 404 24.53 1.22 8.13
CA GLY A 404 23.74 0.03 8.44
C GLY A 404 22.88 -0.41 7.26
N GLY A 405 21.56 -0.25 7.39
CA GLY A 405 20.62 -0.52 6.28
C GLY A 405 20.55 0.58 5.20
N ALA A 406 21.30 1.67 5.31
CA ALA A 406 21.29 2.85 4.45
C ALA A 406 19.91 3.55 4.34
N ASN A 407 19.03 3.37 5.33
CA ASN A 407 17.66 3.93 5.29
C ASN A 407 17.65 5.46 5.29
N VAL A 408 18.61 6.12 5.95
CA VAL A 408 18.67 7.59 5.99
C VAL A 408 19.28 8.09 4.70
N GLY A 409 20.53 7.72 4.38
CA GLY A 409 21.23 8.29 3.24
C GLY A 409 20.54 8.09 1.88
N ILE A 410 19.85 6.96 1.63
CA ILE A 410 19.10 6.74 0.37
C ILE A 410 17.98 7.77 0.14
N ASN A 411 17.53 8.43 1.20
CA ASN A 411 16.42 9.38 1.21
C ASN A 411 16.85 10.85 1.31
N VAL A 412 18.16 11.11 1.48
CA VAL A 412 18.68 12.48 1.58
C VAL A 412 19.02 13.00 0.19
N LYS A 413 18.65 14.25 -0.09
CA LYS A 413 19.04 14.93 -1.32
C LYS A 413 20.41 15.60 -1.15
N ALA A 414 21.44 15.04 -1.79
CA ALA A 414 22.80 15.57 -1.82
C ALA A 414 23.44 15.39 -3.20
N LYS A 415 24.55 16.09 -3.50
CA LYS A 415 25.28 15.92 -4.77
C LYS A 415 26.18 14.67 -4.78
N ARG A 416 26.65 14.24 -3.62
CA ARG A 416 27.43 13.03 -3.38
C ARG A 416 26.98 12.37 -2.08
N HIS A 417 26.94 11.04 -2.06
CA HIS A 417 26.59 10.24 -0.90
C HIS A 417 27.74 9.29 -0.56
N ILE A 418 28.08 9.20 0.72
CA ILE A 418 29.11 8.29 1.21
C ILE A 418 28.48 7.48 2.33
N PHE A 419 28.36 6.18 2.13
CA PHE A 419 27.82 5.23 3.09
C PHE A 419 28.98 4.47 3.73
N ILE A 420 29.09 4.56 5.05
CA ILE A 420 30.19 3.95 5.80
C ILE A 420 29.59 2.92 6.76
N ASP A 421 30.18 1.74 6.80
CA ASP A 421 29.84 0.74 7.82
C ASP A 421 31.05 -0.18 8.07
N MET A 422 31.21 -0.62 9.31
CA MET A 422 32.25 -1.59 9.67
C MET A 422 31.89 -3.01 9.19
N ASN A 423 30.60 -3.29 8.99
CA ASN A 423 30.11 -4.57 8.51
C ASN A 423 30.26 -4.68 6.99
N THR A 424 31.45 -5.10 6.58
CA THR A 424 31.83 -5.24 5.17
C THR A 424 30.87 -6.13 4.37
N LYS A 425 30.19 -7.09 5.01
CA LYS A 425 29.21 -7.97 4.36
C LYS A 425 27.94 -7.25 3.90
N ILE A 426 27.59 -6.15 4.57
CA ILE A 426 26.43 -5.34 4.19
C ILE A 426 26.80 -4.42 3.03
N ASN A 427 27.94 -3.75 3.11
CA ASN A 427 28.42 -2.90 2.02
C ASN A 427 28.73 -3.70 0.75
N GLU A 428 29.34 -4.88 0.88
CA GLU A 428 29.54 -5.83 -0.23
C GLU A 428 28.21 -6.18 -0.91
N MET A 429 27.16 -6.41 -0.11
CA MET A 429 25.82 -6.69 -0.62
C MET A 429 25.19 -5.49 -1.34
N PHE A 430 25.35 -4.27 -0.81
CA PHE A 430 24.85 -3.07 -1.51
C PHE A 430 25.62 -2.75 -2.79
N ARG A 431 26.95 -2.93 -2.81
CA ARG A 431 27.76 -2.81 -4.03
C ARG A 431 27.33 -3.83 -5.08
N PHE A 432 27.07 -5.06 -4.67
CA PHE A 432 26.53 -6.10 -5.56
C PHE A 432 25.14 -5.70 -6.10
N PHE A 433 24.23 -5.24 -5.26
CA PHE A 433 22.91 -4.79 -5.70
C PHE A 433 22.97 -3.62 -6.69
N ALA A 434 23.86 -2.65 -6.47
CA ALA A 434 24.07 -1.52 -7.36
C ALA A 434 24.64 -1.95 -8.74
N SER A 435 25.42 -3.04 -8.77
CA SER A 435 26.00 -3.57 -10.02
C SER A 435 25.03 -4.37 -10.88
N GLU A 436 23.82 -4.66 -10.39
CA GLU A 436 22.87 -5.56 -11.01
C GLU A 436 21.67 -4.83 -11.60
N ASN A 437 21.09 -5.38 -12.67
CA ASN A 437 19.75 -4.98 -13.10
C ASN A 437 18.72 -5.49 -12.05
N PRO A 438 17.79 -4.63 -11.57
CA PRO A 438 16.84 -5.01 -10.53
C PRO A 438 15.99 -6.25 -10.87
N ASP A 439 15.50 -6.36 -12.10
CA ASP A 439 14.62 -7.46 -12.52
C ASP A 439 15.44 -8.76 -12.66
N ASP A 440 16.65 -8.67 -13.21
CA ASP A 440 17.55 -9.83 -13.31
C ASP A 440 17.99 -10.32 -11.94
N LEU A 441 18.26 -9.43 -10.99
CA LEU A 441 18.59 -9.80 -9.62
C LEU A 441 17.43 -10.54 -8.95
N VAL A 442 16.19 -10.08 -9.16
CA VAL A 442 15.00 -10.77 -8.65
C VAL A 442 14.90 -12.18 -9.26
N ASN A 443 15.14 -12.32 -10.56
CA ASN A 443 15.15 -13.63 -11.22
C ASN A 443 16.26 -14.54 -10.66
N LYS A 444 17.48 -14.02 -10.46
CA LYS A 444 18.58 -14.73 -9.80
C LYS A 444 18.19 -15.22 -8.40
N ILE A 445 17.54 -14.36 -7.60
CA ILE A 445 17.03 -14.72 -6.27
C ILE A 445 16.01 -15.86 -6.35
N GLN A 446 15.03 -15.75 -7.25
CA GLN A 446 13.97 -16.76 -7.40
C GLN A 446 14.52 -18.11 -7.86
N ASN A 447 15.43 -18.10 -8.83
CA ASN A 447 16.10 -19.31 -9.31
C ASN A 447 16.88 -20.00 -8.20
N ARG A 448 17.63 -19.22 -7.41
CA ARG A 448 18.43 -19.75 -6.29
C ARG A 448 17.55 -20.30 -5.16
N ILE A 449 16.41 -19.67 -4.89
CA ILE A 449 15.39 -20.18 -3.95
C ILE A 449 14.84 -21.52 -4.42
N GLN A 450 14.56 -21.66 -5.71
CA GLN A 450 14.03 -22.89 -6.30
C GLN A 450 15.08 -24.01 -6.31
N GLU A 451 16.32 -23.70 -6.68
CA GLU A 451 17.46 -24.65 -6.69
C GLU A 451 17.63 -25.34 -5.33
N PHE A 452 17.56 -24.58 -4.24
CA PHE A 452 17.70 -25.11 -2.88
C PHE A 452 16.38 -25.55 -2.23
N ASN A 453 15.25 -25.43 -2.93
CA ASN A 453 13.91 -25.72 -2.40
C ASN A 453 13.61 -24.97 -1.08
N LEU A 454 14.00 -23.69 -1.00
CA LEU A 454 13.78 -22.86 0.18
C LEU A 454 12.30 -22.49 0.33
N SER A 455 11.72 -22.79 1.49
CA SER A 455 10.32 -22.47 1.80
C SER A 455 10.16 -22.10 3.28
N LYS A 456 8.99 -21.59 3.65
CA LYS A 456 8.66 -21.25 5.05
C LYS A 456 8.73 -22.45 6.00
N THR A 457 8.64 -23.67 5.48
CA THR A 457 8.55 -24.90 6.27
C THR A 457 9.78 -25.79 6.16
N ASN A 458 10.62 -25.59 5.13
CA ASN A 458 11.75 -26.47 4.83
C ASN A 458 13.03 -26.07 5.59
N SER A 459 13.12 -26.47 6.86
CA SER A 459 14.30 -26.18 7.70
C SER A 459 15.57 -26.86 7.22
N GLN A 460 15.45 -28.03 6.58
CA GLN A 460 16.61 -28.78 6.09
C GLN A 460 17.28 -28.07 4.91
N ALA A 461 16.47 -27.58 3.96
CA ALA A 461 16.97 -26.74 2.87
C ALA A 461 17.67 -25.48 3.39
N TYR A 462 17.08 -24.80 4.38
CA TYR A 462 17.71 -23.63 5.00
C TYR A 462 19.08 -23.96 5.62
N ILE A 463 19.20 -25.07 6.35
CA ILE A 463 20.46 -25.48 6.97
C ILE A 463 21.51 -25.81 5.89
N SER A 464 21.11 -26.52 4.83
CA SER A 464 21.97 -26.84 3.69
C SER A 464 22.47 -25.57 3.00
N PHE A 465 21.56 -24.63 2.69
CA PHE A 465 21.88 -23.35 2.07
C PHE A 465 22.81 -22.49 2.95
N ARG A 466 22.57 -22.45 4.27
CA ARG A 466 23.47 -21.78 5.23
C ARG A 466 24.86 -22.38 5.24
N ASN A 467 24.97 -23.72 5.17
CA ASN A 467 26.27 -24.39 5.11
C ASN A 467 26.99 -24.08 3.81
N GLN A 468 26.28 -24.02 2.68
CA GLN A 468 26.84 -23.62 1.39
C GLN A 468 27.33 -22.17 1.40
N TYR A 469 26.55 -21.23 1.92
CA TYR A 469 27.00 -19.84 2.13
C TYR A 469 28.26 -19.78 3.01
N ASN A 470 28.29 -20.52 4.13
CA ASN A 470 29.44 -20.50 5.04
C ASN A 470 30.70 -21.14 4.44
N THR A 471 30.57 -21.95 3.39
CA THR A 471 31.70 -22.52 2.63
C THR A 471 32.13 -21.61 1.49
N ASN A 472 31.17 -20.97 0.79
CA ASN A 472 31.42 -20.05 -0.32
C ASN A 472 30.57 -18.77 -0.18
N PRO A 473 31.00 -17.82 0.68
CA PRO A 473 30.22 -16.62 0.96
C PRO A 473 30.08 -15.72 -0.26
N ASN A 474 28.85 -15.28 -0.55
CA ASN A 474 28.57 -14.31 -1.60
C ASN A 474 27.34 -13.46 -1.22
N PRO A 475 27.21 -12.23 -1.75
CA PRO A 475 26.16 -11.29 -1.35
C PRO A 475 24.74 -11.75 -1.72
N LEU A 476 24.56 -12.43 -2.87
CA LEU A 476 23.26 -12.98 -3.29
C LEU A 476 22.74 -13.99 -2.27
N ASP A 477 23.55 -14.99 -1.94
CA ASP A 477 23.17 -16.03 -0.99
C ASP A 477 22.99 -15.48 0.42
N LEU A 478 23.77 -14.47 0.82
CA LEU A 478 23.57 -13.79 2.11
C LEU A 478 22.18 -13.15 2.19
N TYR A 479 21.76 -12.41 1.16
CA TYR A 479 20.45 -11.76 1.14
C TYR A 479 19.30 -12.78 1.19
N ILE A 480 19.41 -13.85 0.40
CA ILE A 480 18.44 -14.94 0.40
C ILE A 480 18.39 -15.58 1.79
N LEU A 481 19.55 -15.86 2.40
CA LEU A 481 19.63 -16.48 3.70
C LEU A 481 18.93 -15.63 4.77
N ILE A 482 19.20 -14.32 4.79
CA ILE A 482 18.53 -13.33 5.65
C ILE A 482 17.01 -13.41 5.49
N SER A 483 16.51 -13.52 4.25
CA SER A 483 15.07 -13.58 3.96
C SER A 483 14.35 -14.79 4.59
N TYR A 484 15.07 -15.87 4.89
CA TYR A 484 14.54 -17.08 5.55
C TYR A 484 14.98 -17.23 7.02
N SER A 485 15.78 -16.31 7.55
CA SER A 485 16.25 -16.37 8.93
C SER A 485 15.23 -15.86 9.96
N TYR A 486 15.38 -16.29 11.20
CA TYR A 486 14.58 -15.83 12.33
C TYR A 486 14.64 -14.30 12.46
N ASN A 487 13.46 -13.66 12.42
CA ASN A 487 13.28 -12.21 12.42
C ASN A 487 14.05 -11.42 11.36
N TYR A 488 14.52 -12.09 10.29
CA TYR A 488 15.34 -11.48 9.24
C TYR A 488 16.64 -10.85 9.75
N GLN A 489 17.15 -11.30 10.89
CA GLN A 489 18.35 -10.73 11.51
C GLN A 489 19.63 -11.19 10.80
N ILE A 490 20.62 -10.30 10.76
CA ILE A 490 21.97 -10.58 10.28
C ILE A 490 22.81 -10.95 11.51
N ARG A 491 23.33 -12.18 11.55
CA ARG A 491 24.13 -12.66 12.69
C ARG A 491 25.26 -13.56 12.22
N PHE A 492 26.48 -13.18 12.59
CA PHE A 492 27.71 -13.92 12.38
C PHE A 492 28.31 -14.35 13.71
N ASN A 493 29.15 -15.38 13.70
CA ASN A 493 30.04 -15.70 14.82
C ASN A 493 31.41 -15.03 14.63
N ASN A 494 32.33 -15.21 15.57
CA ASN A 494 33.69 -14.65 15.51
C ASN A 494 34.53 -15.16 14.32
N ASN A 495 34.14 -16.28 13.70
CA ASN A 495 34.76 -16.79 12.48
C ASN A 495 34.06 -16.26 11.20
N LEU A 496 33.24 -15.22 11.32
CA LEU A 496 32.43 -14.61 10.26
C LEU A 496 31.49 -15.59 9.53
N LYS A 497 31.16 -16.73 10.15
CA LYS A 497 30.16 -17.66 9.63
C LYS A 497 28.78 -17.22 10.07
N PHE A 498 27.83 -17.19 9.13
CA PHE A 498 26.44 -16.87 9.39
C PHE A 498 25.81 -17.95 10.28
N ASN A 499 25.18 -17.54 11.38
CA ASN A 499 24.68 -18.45 12.40
C ASN A 499 23.24 -18.16 12.85
N ASN A 500 22.48 -17.29 12.15
CA ASN A 500 21.09 -17.02 12.54
C ASN A 500 20.20 -18.28 12.33
N PRO A 501 19.25 -18.60 13.23
CA PRO A 501 18.36 -19.76 13.07
C PRO A 501 17.32 -19.56 11.96
N PHE A 502 16.65 -20.65 11.57
CA PHE A 502 15.59 -20.63 10.57
C PHE A 502 14.31 -19.93 11.07
N GLY A 503 13.73 -19.05 10.27
CA GLY A 503 12.50 -18.32 10.56
C GLY A 503 11.22 -19.10 10.25
N LYS A 504 11.07 -20.30 10.82
CA LYS A 504 9.99 -21.25 10.51
C LYS A 504 8.60 -20.61 10.50
N ASN A 505 7.82 -20.90 9.46
CA ASN A 505 6.45 -20.45 9.20
C ASN A 505 6.26 -18.93 9.03
N ARG A 506 7.33 -18.13 9.07
CA ARG A 506 7.23 -16.66 9.03
C ARG A 506 8.10 -16.04 7.95
N SER A 507 9.39 -16.34 7.96
CA SER A 507 10.39 -15.70 7.10
C SER A 507 10.43 -16.33 5.73
N HIS A 508 10.42 -15.49 4.70
CA HIS A 508 10.67 -15.84 3.29
C HIS A 508 10.95 -14.55 2.52
N PHE A 509 11.55 -14.69 1.32
CA PHE A 509 11.53 -13.63 0.33
C PHE A 509 10.08 -13.36 -0.12
N SER A 510 9.56 -12.19 0.22
CA SER A 510 8.16 -11.80 -0.02
C SER A 510 8.05 -10.75 -1.12
N GLU A 511 6.85 -10.56 -1.69
CA GLU A 511 6.59 -9.48 -2.65
C GLU A 511 6.95 -8.09 -2.10
N ASN A 512 6.79 -7.86 -0.79
CA ASN A 512 7.22 -6.61 -0.16
C ASN A 512 8.75 -6.47 -0.13
N MET A 513 9.49 -7.56 0.10
CA MET A 513 10.96 -7.53 0.03
C MET A 513 11.44 -7.32 -1.40
N LYS A 514 10.79 -7.97 -2.39
CA LYS A 514 11.04 -7.74 -3.81
C LYS A 514 10.83 -6.27 -4.18
N LYS A 515 9.68 -5.70 -3.82
CA LYS A 515 9.37 -4.28 -4.08
C LYS A 515 10.38 -3.33 -3.44
N ASN A 516 10.76 -3.57 -2.17
CA ASN A 516 11.76 -2.74 -1.50
C ASN A 516 13.13 -2.84 -2.16
N LEU A 517 13.56 -4.05 -2.56
CA LEU A 517 14.82 -4.26 -3.28
C LEU A 517 14.85 -3.49 -4.60
N VAL A 518 13.82 -3.66 -5.43
CA VAL A 518 13.73 -2.97 -6.73
C VAL A 518 13.72 -1.46 -6.56
N ASN A 519 12.89 -0.94 -5.65
CA ASN A 519 12.83 0.50 -5.40
C ASN A 519 14.15 1.06 -4.86
N PHE A 520 14.82 0.33 -3.96
CA PHE A 520 16.09 0.73 -3.38
C PHE A 520 17.19 0.80 -4.44
N ILE A 521 17.33 -0.23 -5.28
CA ILE A 521 18.34 -0.27 -6.34
C ILE A 521 18.09 0.82 -7.38
N ASN A 522 16.84 0.97 -7.83
CA ASN A 522 16.46 2.03 -8.76
C ASN A 522 16.82 3.41 -8.22
N THR A 523 16.66 3.63 -6.92
CA THR A 523 17.03 4.91 -6.30
C THR A 523 18.54 5.04 -6.17
N LEU A 524 19.21 4.01 -5.67
CA LEU A 524 20.66 3.99 -5.46
C LEU A 524 21.42 4.26 -6.75
N ASN A 525 20.98 3.69 -7.87
CA ASN A 525 21.58 3.88 -9.19
C ASN A 525 21.41 5.30 -9.75
N THR A 526 20.52 6.12 -9.18
CA THR A 526 20.42 7.56 -9.52
C THR A 526 21.34 8.44 -8.68
N LEU A 527 21.91 7.91 -7.60
CA LEU A 527 22.78 8.66 -6.69
C LEU A 527 24.25 8.55 -7.13
N ASN A 528 24.98 9.66 -7.01
CA ASN A 528 26.44 9.62 -6.96
C ASN A 528 26.87 9.12 -5.59
N HIS A 529 27.07 7.82 -5.46
CA HIS A 529 27.27 7.16 -4.17
C HIS A 529 28.55 6.33 -4.11
N GLU A 530 29.04 6.15 -2.90
CA GLU A 530 30.18 5.29 -2.57
C GLU A 530 29.90 4.55 -1.26
N PHE A 531 30.26 3.27 -1.20
CA PHE A 531 30.23 2.46 0.03
C PHE A 531 31.66 2.21 0.51
N ILE A 532 31.98 2.64 1.72
CA ILE A 532 33.31 2.50 2.33
C ILE A 532 33.24 1.52 3.51
N ASP A 533 34.13 0.54 3.46
CA ASP A 533 34.28 -0.48 4.49
C ASP A 533 35.30 -0.03 5.52
N GLY A 534 34.86 0.27 6.75
CA GLY A 534 35.81 0.70 7.75
C GLY A 534 35.21 1.09 9.08
N TYR A 535 36.09 1.16 10.07
CA TYR A 535 35.82 1.80 11.35
C TYR A 535 35.82 3.31 11.17
N PHE A 536 34.86 4.01 11.77
CA PHE A 536 34.70 5.46 11.60
C PHE A 536 35.96 6.25 12.01
N GLN A 537 36.74 5.72 12.96
CA GLN A 537 38.00 6.30 13.42
C GLN A 537 39.08 6.36 12.33
N ASN A 538 38.98 5.49 11.32
CA ASN A 538 39.99 5.34 10.27
C ASN A 538 39.58 6.04 8.97
N ILE A 539 38.43 6.73 8.95
CA ILE A 539 37.95 7.42 7.76
C ILE A 539 38.45 8.85 7.75
N ASP A 540 39.21 9.21 6.71
CA ASP A 540 39.59 10.60 6.47
C ASP A 540 38.37 11.38 5.94
N LEU A 541 37.95 12.40 6.70
CA LEU A 541 36.85 13.30 6.36
C LEU A 541 37.33 14.73 6.03
N SER A 542 38.65 14.95 5.88
CA SER A 542 39.24 16.27 5.61
C SER A 542 38.80 16.89 4.27
N PHE A 543 38.29 16.08 3.35
CA PHE A 543 37.78 16.54 2.05
C PHE A 543 36.40 17.20 2.12
N LEU A 544 35.71 17.14 3.27
CA LEU A 544 34.38 17.72 3.43
C LEU A 544 34.42 19.25 3.47
N ASP A 545 33.42 19.87 2.86
CA ASP A 545 33.26 21.33 2.83
C ASP A 545 32.17 21.82 3.80
N LYS A 546 32.02 23.14 3.91
CA LYS A 546 31.00 23.79 4.75
C LYS A 546 29.54 23.54 4.31
N GLN A 547 29.32 22.91 3.16
CA GLN A 547 28.00 22.51 2.67
C GLN A 547 27.75 21.01 2.87
N SER A 548 28.71 20.29 3.44
CA SER A 548 28.58 18.86 3.74
C SER A 548 27.76 18.65 5.01
N LEU A 549 27.15 17.47 5.11
CA LEU A 549 26.44 17.01 6.31
C LEU A 549 26.92 15.60 6.65
N VAL A 550 27.37 15.42 7.89
CA VAL A 550 27.69 14.09 8.45
C VAL A 550 26.55 13.65 9.36
N TYR A 551 25.89 12.56 9.00
CA TYR A 551 24.88 11.92 9.82
C TYR A 551 25.49 10.75 10.58
N LEU A 552 25.23 10.70 11.89
CA LEU A 552 25.73 9.69 12.80
C LEU A 552 24.53 8.95 13.43
N ASP A 553 24.47 7.63 13.24
CA ASP A 553 23.52 6.75 13.90
C ASP A 553 24.25 5.54 14.52
N PRO A 554 25.09 5.79 15.55
CA PRO A 554 25.91 4.74 16.13
C PRO A 554 25.06 3.71 16.88
N PRO A 555 25.65 2.56 17.24
CA PRO A 555 25.15 1.76 18.34
C PRO A 555 24.89 2.60 19.61
N TYR A 556 23.70 2.54 20.20
CA TYR A 556 23.40 3.33 21.41
C TYR A 556 23.90 2.63 22.68
N LEU A 557 24.78 3.29 23.42
CA LEU A 557 25.46 2.78 24.62
C LEU A 557 24.52 2.21 25.68
N ILE A 558 23.39 2.88 25.93
CA ILE A 558 22.42 2.50 26.99
C ILE A 558 21.33 1.53 26.51
N THR A 559 21.43 1.00 25.30
CA THR A 559 20.45 0.04 24.75
C THR A 559 21.04 -1.36 24.64
N THR A 560 20.19 -2.38 24.47
CA THR A 560 20.59 -3.76 24.21
C THR A 560 20.53 -4.08 22.72
N GLY A 561 21.33 -3.36 21.94
CA GLY A 561 21.54 -3.60 20.52
C GLY A 561 22.40 -4.84 20.28
N SER A 562 22.09 -5.58 19.23
CA SER A 562 22.79 -6.83 18.92
C SER A 562 24.23 -6.57 18.40
N TYR A 563 24.50 -5.35 17.96
CA TYR A 563 25.83 -4.84 17.60
C TYR A 563 26.61 -4.28 18.82
N ASN A 564 26.02 -4.25 20.03
CA ASN A 564 26.63 -3.73 21.26
C ASN A 564 27.42 -4.79 22.06
N ASP A 565 27.54 -6.03 21.57
CA ASP A 565 28.06 -7.15 22.38
C ASP A 565 29.48 -7.61 21.98
N GLY A 566 30.04 -7.08 20.88
CA GLY A 566 31.35 -7.49 20.36
C GLY A 566 31.49 -8.97 19.94
N ASN A 567 30.40 -9.75 19.94
CA ASN A 567 30.44 -11.22 19.83
C ASN A 567 30.20 -11.75 18.41
N ARG A 568 30.49 -10.94 17.38
CA ARG A 568 30.03 -11.19 15.99
C ARG A 568 31.08 -10.92 14.93
N GLY A 569 32.35 -10.91 15.34
CA GLY A 569 33.49 -10.61 14.46
C GLY A 569 33.69 -9.13 14.15
N PHE A 570 32.99 -8.22 14.84
CA PHE A 570 33.10 -6.76 14.68
C PHE A 570 33.37 -6.09 16.04
N GLN A 571 33.96 -4.89 16.02
CA GLN A 571 34.35 -4.16 17.25
C GLN A 571 33.12 -3.86 18.11
N ASN A 572 33.29 -3.99 19.43
CA ASN A 572 32.25 -3.60 20.38
C ASN A 572 32.06 -2.08 20.42
N TRP A 573 30.86 -1.62 20.75
CA TRP A 573 30.60 -0.22 21.06
C TRP A 573 30.55 0.00 22.57
N GLY A 574 31.53 0.74 23.09
CA GLY A 574 31.61 1.10 24.51
C GLY A 574 31.94 2.58 24.72
N VAL A 575 32.21 2.94 25.97
CA VAL A 575 32.53 4.32 26.39
C VAL A 575 33.68 4.93 25.57
N GLN A 576 34.69 4.12 25.23
CA GLN A 576 35.81 4.59 24.42
C GLN A 576 35.36 5.04 23.02
N GLN A 577 34.55 4.22 22.32
CA GLN A 577 34.06 4.53 20.98
C GLN A 577 33.10 5.73 21.00
N GLU A 578 32.28 5.86 22.06
CA GLU A 578 31.42 7.02 22.27
C GLU A 578 32.24 8.31 22.38
N ILE A 579 33.33 8.30 23.17
CA ILE A 579 34.24 9.45 23.32
C ILE A 579 34.96 9.77 21.99
N GLU A 580 35.45 8.76 21.27
CA GLU A 580 36.08 8.93 19.96
C GLU A 580 35.12 9.59 18.95
N MET A 581 33.84 9.21 18.97
CA MET A 581 32.80 9.84 18.14
C MET A 581 32.55 11.30 18.54
N TYR A 582 32.50 11.62 19.83
CA TYR A 582 32.35 13.01 20.29
C TYR A 582 33.53 13.89 19.89
N ASN A 583 34.75 13.38 19.97
CA ASN A 583 35.94 14.08 19.48
C ASN A 583 35.84 14.37 17.97
N LEU A 584 35.33 13.41 17.19
CA LEU A 584 35.07 13.63 15.76
C LEU A 584 34.00 14.71 15.54
N MET A 585 32.91 14.71 16.31
CA MET A 585 31.87 15.73 16.21
C MET A 585 32.38 17.15 16.54
N GLN A 586 33.27 17.27 17.52
CA GLN A 586 33.95 18.52 17.82
C GLN A 586 34.83 18.97 16.67
N TRP A 587 35.67 18.07 16.13
CA TRP A 587 36.50 18.35 14.97
C TRP A 587 35.68 18.81 13.74
N LEU A 588 34.53 18.18 13.48
CA LEU A 588 33.60 18.61 12.43
C LEU A 588 33.12 20.05 12.65
N THR A 589 32.79 20.40 13.90
CA THR A 589 32.33 21.75 14.26
C THR A 589 33.44 22.79 14.08
N GLU A 590 34.66 22.49 14.54
CA GLU A 590 35.85 23.36 14.38
C GLU A 590 36.18 23.64 12.90
N ASN A 591 35.92 22.65 12.02
CA ASN A 591 36.11 22.79 10.57
C ASN A 591 34.90 23.38 9.83
N GLY A 592 33.86 23.78 10.55
CA GLY A 592 32.67 24.38 9.98
C GLY A 592 31.80 23.40 9.17
N ILE A 593 31.84 22.12 9.53
CA ILE A 593 31.05 21.05 8.91
C ILE A 593 29.83 20.75 9.79
N ARG A 594 28.67 20.58 9.15
CA ARG A 594 27.43 20.25 9.86
C ARG A 594 27.40 18.77 10.21
N TYR A 595 26.89 18.45 11.39
CA TYR A 595 26.53 17.08 11.74
C TYR A 595 25.12 16.97 12.34
N ALA A 596 24.56 15.77 12.23
CA ALA A 596 23.34 15.37 12.93
C ALA A 596 23.55 13.98 13.56
N LEU A 597 23.38 13.87 14.87
CA LEU A 597 23.51 12.62 15.63
C LEU A 597 22.12 12.11 16.05
N SER A 598 21.79 10.88 15.70
CA SER A 598 20.70 10.11 16.31
C SER A 598 21.22 9.39 17.56
N ASN A 599 20.53 9.55 18.69
CA ASN A 599 20.83 8.82 19.93
C ASN A 599 19.60 8.81 20.87
N VAL A 600 19.76 8.24 22.07
CA VAL A 600 18.76 8.26 23.14
C VAL A 600 19.31 8.96 24.39
N LEU A 601 18.56 9.89 24.95
CA LEU A 601 18.92 10.54 26.23
C LEU A 601 18.60 9.65 27.43
N SER A 602 17.51 8.87 27.33
CA SER A 602 17.14 7.89 28.34
C SER A 602 16.47 6.66 27.72
N HIS A 603 16.69 5.50 28.34
CA HIS A 603 16.08 4.23 27.93
C HIS A 603 15.83 3.36 29.17
N LYS A 604 14.58 2.97 29.43
CA LYS A 604 14.22 2.10 30.57
C LYS A 604 14.76 2.60 31.92
N ASN A 605 14.57 3.89 32.19
CA ASN A 605 15.06 4.59 33.38
C ASN A 605 16.60 4.65 33.54
N VAL A 606 17.36 4.33 32.49
CA VAL A 606 18.80 4.58 32.42
C VAL A 606 19.04 5.86 31.64
N GLU A 607 19.78 6.80 32.23
CA GLU A 607 20.14 8.09 31.64
C GLU A 607 21.49 8.01 30.92
N HIS A 608 21.62 8.68 29.76
CA HIS A 608 22.84 8.74 28.97
C HIS A 608 23.76 9.89 29.44
N SER A 609 24.38 9.74 30.61
CA SER A 609 25.18 10.78 31.27
C SER A 609 26.26 11.41 30.37
N LEU A 610 26.97 10.62 29.57
CA LEU A 610 28.01 11.12 28.64
C LEU A 610 27.44 12.03 27.55
N LEU A 611 26.23 11.75 27.06
CA LEU A 611 25.60 12.52 25.98
C LEU A 611 25.01 13.81 26.54
N GLN A 612 24.41 13.73 27.72
CA GLN A 612 23.92 14.91 28.44
C GLN A 612 25.07 15.87 28.77
N GLN A 613 26.23 15.34 29.20
CA GLN A 613 27.42 16.15 29.42
C GLN A 613 27.92 16.78 28.12
N PHE A 614 28.00 16.00 27.03
CA PHE A 614 28.35 16.54 25.71
C PHE A 614 27.42 17.68 25.27
N ILE A 615 26.10 17.52 25.41
CA ILE A 615 25.10 18.56 25.09
C ILE A 615 25.29 19.81 25.95
N LYS A 616 25.61 19.64 27.23
CA LYS A 616 25.84 20.77 28.14
C LYS A 616 27.10 21.56 27.79
N ASP A 617 28.15 20.86 27.37
CA ASP A 617 29.47 21.44 27.11
C ASP A 617 29.60 22.02 25.69
N ASN A 618 28.67 21.72 24.78
CA ASN A 618 28.75 22.11 23.37
C ASN A 618 27.48 22.86 22.93
N LYS A 619 27.63 23.81 22.00
CA LYS A 619 26.49 24.53 21.42
C LYS A 619 25.78 23.65 20.38
N VAL A 620 24.74 22.96 20.80
CA VAL A 620 23.94 22.07 19.94
C VAL A 620 22.44 22.35 20.10
N GLN A 621 21.66 22.01 19.08
CA GLN A 621 20.20 21.89 19.18
C GLN A 621 19.82 20.43 19.41
N VAL A 622 18.84 20.21 20.29
CA VAL A 622 18.29 18.88 20.60
C VAL A 622 16.83 18.83 20.13
N HIS A 623 16.52 17.84 19.30
CA HIS A 623 15.20 17.62 18.73
C HIS A 623 14.66 16.28 19.19
N HIS A 624 13.63 16.30 20.05
CA HIS A 624 12.97 15.09 20.53
C HIS A 624 12.09 14.48 19.44
N LEU A 625 12.27 13.19 19.18
CA LEU A 625 11.51 12.44 18.19
C LEU A 625 10.31 11.76 18.85
N ASN A 626 9.13 11.98 18.28
CA ASN A 626 7.91 11.33 18.74
C ASN A 626 7.82 9.93 18.13
N TYR A 627 8.25 8.92 18.88
CA TYR A 627 8.17 7.53 18.42
C TYR A 627 7.79 6.57 19.53
N SER A 628 6.82 5.71 19.24
CA SER A 628 6.37 4.69 20.18
C SER A 628 6.73 3.28 19.72
N TYR A 629 7.55 2.60 20.51
CA TYR A 629 8.03 1.24 20.28
C TYR A 629 7.00 0.14 20.62
N HIS A 630 5.69 0.45 20.67
CA HIS A 630 4.60 -0.44 21.16
C HIS A 630 4.50 -1.84 20.52
N ASN A 631 5.23 -2.16 19.43
CA ASN A 631 5.16 -3.46 18.74
C ASN A 631 6.53 -4.12 18.44
N SER A 632 7.62 -3.67 19.05
CA SER A 632 8.99 -4.01 18.61
C SER A 632 9.57 -5.29 19.23
N SER A 633 9.03 -5.74 20.37
CA SER A 633 9.50 -6.93 21.09
C SER A 633 8.40 -7.54 21.95
N TYR A 634 8.23 -8.86 21.87
CA TYR A 634 7.20 -9.61 22.61
C TYR A 634 7.41 -9.66 24.14
N ASN A 635 8.59 -9.26 24.64
CA ASN A 635 9.02 -9.48 26.03
C ASN A 635 9.54 -8.22 26.78
N THR A 636 9.26 -6.99 26.33
CA THR A 636 9.75 -5.79 27.03
C THR A 636 8.63 -5.06 27.78
N SER A 637 8.90 -4.71 29.05
CA SER A 637 8.07 -3.84 29.88
C SER A 637 7.81 -2.48 29.21
N ARG A 638 6.71 -1.84 29.63
CA ARG A 638 6.05 -0.66 29.06
C ARG A 638 6.83 0.65 29.30
N GLU A 639 8.12 0.71 29.01
CA GLU A 639 8.97 1.84 29.40
C GLU A 639 9.36 2.73 28.21
N GLN A 640 9.35 4.04 28.45
CA GLN A 640 9.60 5.10 27.45
C GLN A 640 11.10 5.20 27.13
N SER A 641 11.41 5.63 25.90
CA SER A 641 12.77 6.00 25.47
C SER A 641 12.69 7.40 24.90
N ASP A 642 13.63 8.26 25.29
CA ASP A 642 13.73 9.62 24.77
C ASP A 642 14.72 9.64 23.61
N GLU A 643 14.23 9.42 22.39
CA GLU A 643 15.04 9.40 21.17
C GLU A 643 15.17 10.81 20.59
N VAL A 644 16.39 11.21 20.23
CA VAL A 644 16.71 12.58 19.85
C VAL A 644 17.54 12.65 18.56
N ILE A 645 17.43 13.79 17.87
CA ILE A 645 18.42 14.26 16.89
C ILE A 645 19.15 15.46 17.48
N ILE A 646 20.48 15.42 17.45
CA ILE A 646 21.34 16.50 17.96
C ILE A 646 22.13 17.10 16.80
N THR A 647 22.03 18.40 16.59
CA THR A 647 22.70 19.13 15.51
C THR A 647 23.63 20.21 16.04
N ASN A 648 24.76 20.44 15.37
CA ASN A 648 25.62 21.61 15.62
C ASN A 648 25.20 22.84 14.81
N TYR A 649 23.97 22.87 14.31
CA TYR A 649 23.43 23.95 13.51
C TYR A 649 21.96 24.18 13.87
N ASP A 650 21.50 25.41 13.64
CA ASP A 650 20.10 25.79 13.79
C ASP A 650 19.27 25.23 12.64
N THR A 651 18.31 24.37 12.92
CA THR A 651 17.47 23.73 11.88
C THR A 651 16.52 24.68 11.15
N SER A 652 16.29 25.89 11.67
CA SER A 652 15.44 26.90 11.02
C SER A 652 16.14 27.62 9.86
N ASN A 653 17.46 27.82 9.97
CA ASN A 653 18.25 28.61 9.02
C ASN A 653 19.54 27.92 8.55
N PHE A 654 19.84 26.73 9.09
CA PHE A 654 21.00 25.89 8.81
C PHE A 654 22.37 26.55 9.05
N LYS A 655 22.44 27.58 9.89
CA LYS A 655 23.71 28.18 10.34
C LYS A 655 24.29 27.37 11.49
N LEU A 656 25.61 27.21 11.50
CA LEU A 656 26.32 26.55 12.61
C LEU A 656 26.14 27.31 13.92
N LEU A 657 26.07 26.56 15.00
CA LEU A 657 26.04 27.05 16.36
C LEU A 657 27.50 27.10 16.85
N ILE A 658 28.11 28.29 16.81
CA ILE A 658 29.51 28.53 17.17
C ILE A 658 29.57 29.36 18.43
#